data_AF-A0AAW1TNV9-F1
#
_entry.id   AF-A0AAW1TNV9-F1
#
_cell.length_a   1.000
_cell.length_b   1.000
_cell.length_c   1.000
_cell.angle_alpha   90.00
_cell.angle_beta   90.00
_cell.angle_gamma   90.00
#
_symmetry.space_group_name_H-M   'P 1'
#
loop_
_entity.id
_entity.type
_entity.pdbx_description
1 polymer ?
#
loop_
_entity_poly.entity_id
_entity_poly.type
_entity_poly.pdbx_seq_one_letter_code
_entity_poly.pdbx_strand_id
1 'polypeptide(L)'
;MGSIRQKQINAIKQMLNLNQPITKLTPSEPVWKVLIYDKTGQDIISPLFSVKELRELGVTLFVQLHSDRDPIPEVPAIYFCSPSDENLVRISQDFQKGVYDFYHLNFISPITRQKLEDLASAAIVTNSVANIQKVYDQYVNYISLEDDMCILKHQKSDNISYYAINKGDIKDTEMDNILDSIVDSLFSVFVTLGTVPIIRSPKGNAAELVSKKLDKKLRENLFDARNNLFHADAQSGNFNFQRPLLIILDRNIDMATPLHHTWTYQALAHDLLSLSLNRVIIEESTASGGVRAKNRSCELDSNDKFWATYKGSPFPTVAEAIQEELEQYKTSEEDVKKLKSSMGIDGESDIAMSLVTDNTAKITSAVNSLPQLLEKKRLIDMHTSVATAVLNSIKHRKLDTFFELEEKIMSKTQGIEKQVFDLICDPDAGNPEDKLRLFIIFYICTSHISETELNKYENALTDAGCDLYALKYIKRWKSYTKLASNPNHYEGAGTRTVSMFSKLVSQGSSFVMEGVKNLVVKRHNLPVTRIVDHLMELKNSQEMEEYHYLDPKQLKSTEIPKNRSPFQDAFVFIIGGGNYIEYQNLVDYAKLLFRLEQPHGTGEIYIAWQKGSGNYLATTGVDYMVNLFDRYGQIKDRIRLPGLCSGFEWDNEGDLLGIISQTPQVIIWDANTMKKITIDVGFKDTPTCLIWAKNLPVLAIGTSRGNVSIYDHNSSKRIPVIGKHTKRITCGAWNNDNLLALGSEDKTISISNIEADTLRVITLRAEPSEVQFSEMKVDERLNAGQNTVSVI
;
A
#
# COMPACT_ATOMS: atom_id res chain seq x y z
N MET A 1 14.07 0.29 6.01
CA MET A 1 14.51 1.09 4.84
C MET A 1 13.56 2.26 4.66
N GLY A 2 14.02 3.41 4.14
CA GLY A 2 13.10 4.46 3.67
C GLY A 2 12.50 4.08 2.32
N SER A 3 11.28 4.56 2.03
CA SER A 3 10.57 4.32 0.76
C SER A 3 11.33 4.89 -0.45
N ILE A 4 11.06 4.40 -1.68
CA ILE A 4 11.72 4.92 -2.89
C ILE A 4 11.45 6.43 -3.05
N ARG A 5 10.20 6.82 -2.78
CA ARG A 5 9.75 8.21 -2.76
C ARG A 5 10.50 9.04 -1.75
N GLN A 6 10.65 8.56 -0.51
CA GLN A 6 11.39 9.28 0.53
C GLN A 6 12.87 9.45 0.17
N LYS A 7 13.49 8.44 -0.43
CA LYS A 7 14.88 8.52 -0.91
C LYS A 7 15.03 9.56 -2.03
N GLN A 8 14.10 9.59 -2.97
CA GLN A 8 14.07 10.60 -4.02
C GLN A 8 13.85 12.02 -3.46
N ILE A 9 12.89 12.19 -2.54
CA ILE A 9 12.65 13.46 -1.85
C ILE A 9 13.93 13.94 -1.15
N ASN A 10 14.66 13.05 -0.48
CA ASN A 10 15.89 13.43 0.21
C ASN A 10 16.99 13.88 -0.76
N ALA A 11 17.15 13.20 -1.90
CA ALA A 11 18.10 13.60 -2.94
C ALA A 11 17.76 15.00 -3.49
N ILE A 12 16.48 15.25 -3.79
CA ILE A 12 16.03 16.56 -4.29
C ILE A 12 16.12 17.64 -3.20
N LYS A 13 15.82 17.34 -1.93
CA LYS A 13 16.03 18.28 -0.82
C LYS A 13 17.51 18.67 -0.68
N GLN A 14 18.43 17.71 -0.86
CA GLN A 14 19.86 18.00 -0.85
C GLN A 14 20.26 18.89 -2.03
N MET A 15 19.72 18.63 -3.23
CA MET A 15 19.90 19.50 -4.40
C MET A 15 19.39 20.92 -4.14
N LEU A 16 18.17 21.06 -3.61
CA LEU A 16 17.57 22.34 -3.24
C LEU A 16 18.37 23.05 -2.14
N ASN A 17 19.11 22.32 -1.31
CA ASN A 17 20.08 22.84 -0.36
C ASN A 17 21.46 23.13 -0.99
N LEU A 18 21.50 23.55 -2.27
CA LEU A 18 22.73 23.85 -3.02
C LEU A 18 23.76 22.71 -2.99
N ASN A 19 23.25 21.47 -2.99
CA ASN A 19 24.00 20.21 -2.86
C ASN A 19 24.82 20.10 -1.56
N GLN A 20 24.45 20.85 -0.52
CA GLN A 20 25.04 20.72 0.82
C GLN A 20 24.29 19.67 1.64
N PRO A 21 25.00 18.88 2.48
CA PRO A 21 24.35 17.88 3.31
C PRO A 21 23.37 18.53 4.29
N ILE A 22 22.20 17.92 4.45
CA ILE A 22 21.17 18.41 5.37
C ILE A 22 21.55 17.98 6.79
N THR A 23 22.17 18.85 7.56
CA THR A 23 22.49 18.59 8.98
C THR A 23 21.28 18.87 9.86
N LYS A 24 20.88 17.89 10.70
CA LYS A 24 19.78 18.04 11.68
C LYS A 24 20.09 19.02 12.82
N LEU A 25 21.34 19.48 12.92
CA LEU A 25 21.84 20.31 13.99
C LEU A 25 21.82 21.76 13.50
N THR A 26 20.91 22.55 14.09
CA THR A 26 20.62 23.97 13.85
C THR A 26 19.82 24.28 12.56
N PRO A 27 18.64 24.92 12.65
CA PRO A 27 17.96 25.46 11.49
C PRO A 27 18.79 26.64 10.97
N SER A 28 19.66 26.39 9.98
CA SER A 28 20.23 27.49 9.21
C SER A 28 19.09 28.20 8.48
N GLU A 29 19.05 29.52 8.53
CA GLU A 29 18.07 30.28 7.73
C GLU A 29 18.15 29.83 6.26
N PRO A 30 17.02 29.48 5.64
CA PRO A 30 17.04 28.99 4.27
C PRO A 30 17.52 30.10 3.33
N VAL A 31 18.58 29.83 2.58
CA VAL A 31 19.04 30.73 1.52
C VAL A 31 17.96 30.79 0.44
N TRP A 32 17.50 32.02 0.16
CA TRP A 32 16.53 32.27 -0.91
C TRP A 32 17.13 31.95 -2.28
N LYS A 33 16.40 31.22 -3.10
CA LYS A 33 16.83 30.83 -4.44
C LYS A 33 15.68 30.74 -5.44
N VAL A 34 16.04 30.83 -6.72
CA VAL A 34 15.16 30.58 -7.85
C VAL A 34 15.38 29.15 -8.34
N LEU A 35 14.29 28.42 -8.61
CA LEU A 35 14.33 27.09 -9.20
C LEU A 35 13.91 27.15 -10.67
N ILE A 36 14.82 26.78 -11.56
CA ILE A 36 14.59 26.70 -13.00
C ILE A 36 14.52 25.22 -13.36
N TYR A 37 13.43 24.75 -13.94
CA TYR A 37 13.31 23.36 -14.38
C TYR A 37 12.81 23.25 -15.81
N ASP A 38 13.17 22.17 -16.49
CA ASP A 38 12.49 21.78 -17.72
C ASP A 38 11.20 21.00 -17.40
N LYS A 39 10.50 20.56 -18.44
CA LYS A 39 9.27 19.79 -18.27
C LYS A 39 9.49 18.47 -17.52
N THR A 40 10.60 17.77 -17.78
CA THR A 40 10.95 16.53 -17.06
C THR A 40 11.17 16.81 -15.57
N GLY A 41 11.90 17.89 -15.25
CA GLY A 41 12.13 18.31 -13.87
C GLY A 41 10.84 18.70 -13.16
N GLN A 42 9.91 19.35 -13.87
CA GLN A 42 8.57 19.63 -13.37
C GLN A 42 7.81 18.35 -13.02
N ASP A 43 7.77 17.37 -13.93
CA ASP A 43 7.06 16.10 -13.75
C ASP A 43 7.60 15.33 -12.53
N ILE A 44 8.91 15.46 -12.23
CA ILE A 44 9.56 14.84 -11.07
C ILE A 44 9.22 15.59 -9.77
N ILE A 45 9.24 16.92 -9.78
CA ILE A 45 9.04 17.73 -8.56
C ILE A 45 7.57 17.77 -8.15
N SER A 46 6.64 17.88 -9.11
CA SER A 46 5.22 18.13 -8.80
C SER A 46 4.55 17.08 -7.91
N PRO A 47 4.76 15.76 -8.05
CA PRO A 47 4.16 14.80 -7.13
C PRO A 47 4.90 14.69 -5.79
N LEU A 48 6.09 15.28 -5.64
CA LEU A 48 6.95 15.13 -4.46
C LEU A 48 6.89 16.30 -3.49
N PHE A 49 6.63 17.51 -3.99
CA PHE A 49 6.64 18.73 -3.18
C PHE A 49 5.44 19.61 -3.49
N SER A 50 4.74 20.03 -2.44
CA SER A 50 3.79 21.13 -2.51
C SER A 50 4.50 22.47 -2.67
N VAL A 51 3.76 23.48 -3.16
CA VAL A 51 4.27 24.86 -3.24
C VAL A 51 4.69 25.39 -1.86
N LYS A 52 3.99 24.96 -0.80
CA LYS A 52 4.32 25.31 0.58
C LYS A 52 5.68 24.76 0.98
N GLU A 53 5.94 23.48 0.73
CA GLU A 53 7.22 22.84 1.08
C GLU A 53 8.39 23.42 0.28
N LEU A 54 8.21 23.74 -1.00
CA LEU A 54 9.25 24.41 -1.80
C LEU A 54 9.64 25.76 -1.19
N ARG A 55 8.65 26.54 -0.71
CA ARG A 55 8.90 27.83 -0.03
C ARG A 55 9.61 27.63 1.30
N GLU A 56 9.23 26.63 2.09
CA GLU A 56 9.92 26.27 3.33
C GLU A 56 11.38 25.85 3.10
N LEU A 57 11.69 25.31 1.92
CA LEU A 57 13.06 24.98 1.48
C LEU A 57 13.83 26.20 0.91
N GLY A 58 13.25 27.40 0.93
CA GLY A 58 13.87 28.64 0.45
C GLY A 58 13.70 28.91 -1.04
N VAL A 59 12.84 28.18 -1.75
CA VAL A 59 12.51 28.47 -3.15
C VAL A 59 11.47 29.59 -3.21
N THR A 60 11.88 30.78 -3.63
CA THR A 60 10.99 31.95 -3.72
C THR A 60 10.19 31.96 -5.01
N LEU A 61 10.85 31.57 -6.10
CA LEU A 61 10.30 31.55 -7.44
C LEU A 61 10.72 30.24 -8.13
N PHE A 62 9.79 29.62 -8.84
CA PHE A 62 10.08 28.48 -9.70
C PHE A 62 9.49 28.71 -11.10
N VAL A 63 10.29 28.47 -12.13
CA VAL A 63 9.97 28.85 -13.52
C VAL A 63 10.46 27.80 -14.52
N GLN A 64 9.79 27.74 -15.67
CA GLN A 64 10.17 26.85 -16.77
C GLN A 64 11.44 27.35 -17.47
N LEU A 65 12.37 26.44 -17.78
CA LEU A 65 13.63 26.74 -18.48
C LEU A 65 13.40 27.37 -19.87
N HIS A 66 12.28 27.07 -20.52
CA HIS A 66 11.95 27.61 -21.85
C HIS A 66 11.00 28.81 -21.82
N SER A 67 10.65 29.34 -20.64
CA SER A 67 9.92 30.61 -20.56
C SER A 67 10.87 31.80 -20.73
N ASP A 68 10.29 32.94 -21.09
CA ASP A 68 10.94 34.23 -20.89
C ASP A 68 11.05 34.50 -19.38
N ARG A 69 12.20 35.04 -18.97
CA ARG A 69 12.54 35.28 -17.56
C ARG A 69 13.23 36.62 -17.42
N ASP A 70 12.81 37.38 -16.41
CA ASP A 70 13.48 38.61 -16.03
C ASP A 70 14.73 38.30 -15.18
N PRO A 71 15.82 39.06 -15.33
CA PRO A 71 17.00 38.91 -14.50
C PRO A 71 16.69 39.13 -13.03
N ILE A 72 17.23 38.27 -12.16
CA ILE A 72 17.14 38.42 -10.69
C ILE A 72 18.58 38.37 -10.14
N PRO A 73 19.27 39.52 -10.08
CA PRO A 73 20.61 39.61 -9.54
C PRO A 73 20.68 39.17 -8.08
N GLU A 74 21.88 38.79 -7.62
CA GLU A 74 22.22 38.41 -6.24
C GLU A 74 21.53 37.15 -5.69
N VAL A 75 20.49 36.63 -6.35
CA VAL A 75 19.77 35.42 -5.92
C VAL A 75 20.32 34.19 -6.64
N PRO A 76 20.74 33.13 -5.91
CA PRO A 76 21.17 31.88 -6.53
C PRO A 76 20.08 31.20 -7.37
N ALA A 77 20.46 30.70 -8.53
CA ALA A 77 19.61 30.00 -9.46
C ALA A 77 19.97 28.51 -9.53
N ILE A 78 19.05 27.64 -9.13
CA ILE A 78 19.15 26.18 -9.24
C ILE A 78 18.50 25.74 -10.54
N TYR A 79 19.30 25.19 -11.45
CA TYR A 79 18.80 24.57 -12.68
C TYR A 79 18.62 23.08 -12.43
N PHE A 80 17.41 22.57 -12.58
CA PHE A 80 17.06 21.16 -12.48
C PHE A 80 16.44 20.69 -13.81
N CYS A 81 17.26 20.15 -14.71
CA CYS A 81 16.83 19.84 -16.07
C CYS A 81 17.53 18.62 -16.67
N SER A 82 16.97 18.09 -17.75
CA SER A 82 17.59 17.01 -18.52
C SER A 82 18.80 17.55 -19.31
N PRO A 83 19.87 16.77 -19.53
CA PRO A 83 21.04 17.18 -20.34
C PRO A 83 20.76 17.09 -21.86
N SER A 84 19.64 17.66 -22.31
CA SER A 84 19.24 17.72 -23.72
C SER A 84 19.93 18.90 -24.42
N ASP A 85 20.16 18.78 -25.73
CA ASP A 85 20.80 19.84 -26.51
C ASP A 85 19.99 21.13 -26.48
N GLU A 86 18.66 21.02 -26.51
CA GLU A 86 17.73 22.14 -26.37
C GLU A 86 17.93 22.89 -25.03
N ASN A 87 18.04 22.15 -23.92
CA ASN A 87 18.24 22.76 -22.60
C ASN A 87 19.62 23.41 -22.48
N LEU A 88 20.68 22.76 -22.98
CA LEU A 88 22.04 23.30 -22.91
C LEU A 88 22.21 24.57 -23.75
N VAL A 89 21.57 24.65 -24.92
CA VAL A 89 21.50 25.88 -25.72
C VAL A 89 20.78 26.97 -24.93
N ARG A 90 19.64 26.66 -24.30
CA ARG A 90 18.87 27.65 -23.53
C ARG A 90 19.63 28.17 -22.31
N ILE A 91 20.38 27.31 -21.62
CA ILE A 91 21.28 27.68 -20.50
C ILE A 91 22.42 28.57 -21.01
N SER A 92 23.02 28.24 -22.15
CA SER A 92 24.08 29.05 -22.76
C SER A 92 23.59 30.46 -23.11
N GLN A 93 22.34 30.61 -23.54
CA GLN A 93 21.70 31.91 -23.76
C GLN A 93 21.49 32.69 -22.45
N ASP A 94 21.20 32.01 -21.34
CA ASP A 94 21.10 32.67 -20.03
C ASP A 94 22.46 33.20 -19.56
N PHE A 95 23.55 32.48 -19.83
CA PHE A 95 24.92 32.96 -19.57
C PHE A 95 25.22 34.24 -20.36
N GLN A 96 24.88 34.25 -21.65
CA GLN A 96 25.10 35.41 -22.52
C GLN A 96 24.30 36.64 -22.06
N LYS A 97 23.08 36.44 -21.57
CA LYS A 97 22.21 37.51 -21.07
C LYS A 97 22.54 37.94 -19.64
N GLY A 98 23.32 37.15 -18.89
CA GLY A 98 23.60 37.40 -17.47
C GLY A 98 22.33 37.41 -16.62
N VAL A 99 21.43 36.45 -16.83
CA VAL A 99 20.11 36.44 -16.15
C VAL A 99 20.24 36.29 -14.63
N TYR A 100 21.25 35.56 -14.17
CA TYR A 100 21.55 35.34 -12.75
C TYR A 100 23.06 35.48 -12.47
N ASP A 101 23.39 35.77 -11.21
CA ASP A 101 24.78 35.90 -10.76
C ASP A 101 25.41 34.59 -10.29
N PHE A 102 24.60 33.61 -9.85
CA PHE A 102 25.07 32.32 -9.37
C PHE A 102 24.28 31.17 -10.00
N TYR A 103 24.95 30.32 -10.77
CA TYR A 103 24.35 29.16 -11.45
C TYR A 103 24.73 27.87 -10.74
N HIS A 104 23.72 27.14 -10.27
CA HIS A 104 23.84 25.78 -9.73
C HIS A 104 23.20 24.79 -10.71
N LEU A 105 24.01 24.13 -11.52
CA LEU A 105 23.55 23.25 -12.58
C LEU A 105 23.38 21.82 -12.06
N ASN A 106 22.15 21.31 -12.08
CA ASN A 106 21.79 19.98 -11.61
C ASN A 106 21.07 19.23 -12.73
N PHE A 107 21.75 18.22 -13.28
CA PHE A 107 21.19 17.40 -14.33
C PHE A 107 20.48 16.17 -13.73
N ILE A 108 19.15 16.11 -13.91
CA ILE A 108 18.53 14.98 -14.61
C ILE A 108 19.16 13.59 -14.42
N SER A 109 19.68 13.17 -15.57
CA SER A 109 20.56 12.05 -15.83
C SER A 109 21.99 12.56 -16.08
N PRO A 110 22.99 11.66 -16.12
CA PRO A 110 24.38 12.03 -16.34
C PRO A 110 24.61 12.81 -17.64
N ILE A 111 25.32 13.93 -17.57
CA ILE A 111 25.75 14.67 -18.75
C ILE A 111 26.94 13.98 -19.42
N THR A 112 26.88 13.81 -20.74
CA THR A 112 28.02 13.27 -21.51
C THR A 112 29.19 14.24 -21.50
N ARG A 113 30.42 13.72 -21.58
CA ARG A 113 31.64 14.55 -21.62
C ARG A 113 31.62 15.61 -22.72
N GLN A 114 31.18 15.26 -23.94
CA GLN A 114 31.07 16.21 -25.05
C GLN A 114 30.18 17.40 -24.69
N LYS A 115 28.96 17.12 -24.22
CA LYS A 115 27.99 18.16 -23.80
C LYS A 115 28.52 19.05 -22.68
N LEU A 116 29.30 18.50 -21.75
CA LEU A 116 29.93 19.27 -20.69
C LEU A 116 31.04 20.19 -21.23
N GLU A 117 31.85 19.71 -22.17
CA GLU A 117 32.88 20.51 -22.86
C GLU A 117 32.25 21.64 -23.70
N ASP A 118 31.11 21.39 -24.35
CA ASP A 118 30.36 22.39 -25.10
C ASP A 118 29.81 23.49 -24.18
N LEU A 119 29.21 23.09 -23.05
CA LEU A 119 28.70 24.03 -22.03
C LEU A 119 29.82 24.87 -21.41
N ALA A 120 30.97 24.25 -21.12
CA ALA A 120 32.15 24.94 -20.62
C ALA A 120 32.67 25.97 -21.64
N SER A 121 32.72 25.60 -22.92
CA SER A 121 33.12 26.50 -24.01
C SER A 121 32.18 27.70 -24.10
N ALA A 122 30.86 27.49 -24.02
CA ALA A 122 29.88 28.57 -23.99
C ALA A 122 30.11 29.53 -22.81
N ALA A 123 30.33 29.00 -21.60
CA ALA A 123 30.58 29.80 -20.40
C ALA A 123 31.87 30.64 -20.48
N ILE A 124 32.91 30.13 -21.15
CA ILE A 124 34.16 30.86 -21.40
C ILE A 124 33.91 32.04 -22.35
N VAL A 125 33.20 31.81 -23.45
CA VAL A 125 32.90 32.84 -24.46
C VAL A 125 32.05 33.97 -23.86
N THR A 126 31.13 33.65 -22.95
CA THR A 126 30.27 34.64 -22.28
C THR A 126 30.89 35.24 -21.00
N ASN A 127 32.12 34.84 -20.63
CA ASN A 127 32.79 35.23 -19.40
C ASN A 127 31.95 34.94 -18.12
N SER A 128 31.20 33.85 -18.11
CA SER A 128 30.29 33.46 -17.01
C SER A 128 30.86 32.34 -16.13
N VAL A 129 32.11 31.91 -16.35
CA VAL A 129 32.73 30.79 -15.63
C VAL A 129 32.72 31.00 -14.11
N ALA A 130 33.01 32.23 -13.64
CA ALA A 130 33.01 32.55 -12.21
C ALA A 130 31.61 32.51 -11.57
N ASN A 131 30.56 32.63 -12.37
CA ASN A 131 29.16 32.59 -11.92
C ASN A 131 28.67 31.14 -11.73
N ILE A 132 29.27 30.15 -12.41
CA ILE A 132 28.89 28.74 -12.28
C ILE A 132 29.51 28.15 -11.01
N GLN A 133 28.68 27.92 -9.99
CA GLN A 133 29.14 27.47 -8.67
C GLN A 133 29.34 25.96 -8.59
N LYS A 134 28.41 25.19 -9.17
CA LYS A 134 28.37 23.73 -9.08
C LYS A 134 27.72 23.12 -10.32
N VAL A 135 28.21 21.95 -10.70
CA VAL A 135 27.62 21.08 -11.74
C VAL A 135 27.50 19.67 -11.16
N TYR A 136 26.30 19.11 -11.12
CA TYR A 136 26.01 17.80 -10.54
C TYR A 136 25.12 16.96 -11.45
N ASP A 137 25.41 15.66 -11.51
CA ASP A 137 24.47 14.64 -11.98
C ASP A 137 23.67 14.13 -10.77
N GLN A 138 22.35 14.26 -10.81
CA GLN A 138 21.48 13.95 -9.66
C GLN A 138 21.04 12.48 -9.59
N TYR A 139 21.04 11.76 -10.71
CA TYR A 139 20.57 10.37 -10.80
C TYR A 139 19.15 10.16 -10.26
N VAL A 140 18.23 11.09 -10.56
CA VAL A 140 16.81 11.05 -10.14
C VAL A 140 15.85 10.94 -11.33
N ASN A 141 16.28 10.28 -12.42
CA ASN A 141 15.54 10.17 -13.68
C ASN A 141 14.37 9.17 -13.64
N TYR A 142 13.43 9.38 -12.72
CA TYR A 142 12.17 8.64 -12.55
C TYR A 142 11.21 9.49 -11.72
N ILE A 143 9.93 9.13 -11.66
CA ILE A 143 8.89 9.89 -10.94
C ILE A 143 8.24 8.96 -9.92
N SER A 144 8.39 9.26 -8.62
CA SER A 144 7.71 8.49 -7.57
C SER A 144 6.31 9.05 -7.31
N LEU A 145 5.30 8.24 -7.61
CA LEU A 145 3.89 8.60 -7.38
C LEU A 145 3.44 8.15 -5.98
N GLU A 146 3.94 7.01 -5.52
CA GLU A 146 3.65 6.42 -4.21
C GLU A 146 4.96 6.03 -3.50
N ASP A 147 4.88 5.60 -2.24
CA ASP A 147 6.05 5.14 -1.49
C ASP A 147 6.75 3.91 -2.10
N ASP A 148 6.02 3.13 -2.88
CA ASP A 148 6.40 1.86 -3.48
C ASP A 148 6.05 1.79 -4.98
N MET A 149 5.69 2.93 -5.60
CA MET A 149 5.40 3.03 -7.04
C MET A 149 6.16 4.18 -7.70
N CYS A 150 6.84 3.88 -8.80
CA CYS A 150 7.44 4.89 -9.67
C CYS A 150 7.16 4.61 -11.15
N ILE A 151 7.23 5.65 -11.96
CA ILE A 151 7.20 5.59 -13.43
C ILE A 151 8.48 6.21 -13.98
N LEU A 152 8.92 5.78 -15.17
CA LEU A 152 10.17 6.32 -15.73
C LEU A 152 9.97 7.66 -16.44
N LYS A 153 8.79 7.86 -17.05
CA LYS A 153 8.54 8.99 -17.92
C LYS A 153 7.05 9.31 -17.99
N HIS A 154 6.71 10.59 -17.85
CA HIS A 154 5.34 11.06 -18.07
C HIS A 154 5.18 11.63 -19.49
N GLN A 155 5.88 12.71 -19.81
CA GLN A 155 5.79 13.31 -21.14
C GLN A 155 6.57 12.55 -22.19
N LYS A 156 6.02 12.40 -23.41
CA LYS A 156 6.61 11.58 -24.47
C LYS A 156 6.88 10.15 -23.98
N SER A 157 6.00 9.61 -23.13
CA SER A 157 6.02 8.22 -22.66
C SER A 157 5.83 7.24 -23.82
N ASP A 158 5.16 7.67 -24.89
CA ASP A 158 5.01 6.90 -26.14
C ASP A 158 6.35 6.41 -26.69
N ASN A 159 7.43 7.16 -26.49
CA ASN A 159 8.77 6.78 -26.97
C ASN A 159 9.31 5.51 -26.30
N ILE A 160 8.84 5.16 -25.10
CA ILE A 160 9.24 3.94 -24.37
C ILE A 160 8.06 2.98 -24.19
N SER A 161 6.97 3.21 -24.92
CA SER A 161 5.74 2.43 -24.81
C SER A 161 5.88 1.03 -25.39
N TYR A 162 4.91 0.17 -25.08
CA TYR A 162 4.80 -1.14 -25.71
C TYR A 162 4.72 -1.03 -27.25
N TYR A 163 4.02 -0.02 -27.77
CA TYR A 163 3.94 0.22 -29.22
C TYR A 163 5.30 0.56 -29.81
N ALA A 164 6.07 1.47 -29.19
CA ALA A 164 7.37 1.88 -29.70
C ALA A 164 8.35 0.71 -29.83
N ILE A 165 8.31 -0.24 -28.89
CA ILE A 165 9.20 -1.41 -28.89
C ILE A 165 8.73 -2.48 -29.89
N ASN A 166 7.43 -2.53 -30.25
CA ASN A 166 6.87 -3.60 -31.09
C ASN A 166 6.39 -3.15 -32.48
N LYS A 167 6.63 -1.90 -32.87
CA LYS A 167 6.31 -1.42 -34.22
C LYS A 167 7.23 -2.09 -35.25
N GLY A 168 6.66 -2.48 -36.41
CA GLY A 168 7.36 -3.31 -37.40
C GLY A 168 8.45 -2.57 -38.20
N ASP A 169 8.50 -1.25 -38.12
CA ASP A 169 9.41 -0.35 -38.83
C ASP A 169 10.52 0.22 -37.92
N ILE A 170 10.66 -0.29 -36.69
CA ILE A 170 11.69 0.15 -35.76
C ILE A 170 13.09 -0.19 -36.28
N LYS A 171 14.01 0.78 -36.20
CA LYS A 171 15.43 0.59 -36.51
C LYS A 171 16.19 0.13 -35.26
N ASP A 172 17.23 -0.68 -35.43
CA ASP A 172 18.07 -1.17 -34.33
C ASP A 172 18.61 -0.03 -33.46
N THR A 173 19.05 1.07 -34.07
CA THR A 173 19.52 2.26 -33.35
C THR A 173 18.43 2.94 -32.52
N GLU A 174 17.18 2.94 -33.01
CA GLU A 174 16.05 3.52 -32.28
C GLU A 174 15.68 2.61 -31.10
N MET A 175 15.64 1.30 -31.33
CA MET A 175 15.48 0.30 -30.26
C MET A 175 16.55 0.46 -29.18
N ASP A 176 17.82 0.58 -29.57
CA ASP A 176 18.92 0.76 -28.62
C ASP A 176 18.75 2.02 -27.76
N ASN A 177 18.36 3.14 -28.36
CA ASN A 177 18.08 4.39 -27.63
C ASN A 177 16.93 4.25 -26.62
N ILE A 178 15.87 3.50 -26.98
CA ILE A 178 14.74 3.22 -26.08
C ILE A 178 15.22 2.38 -24.89
N LEU A 179 15.96 1.30 -25.17
CA LEU A 179 16.51 0.42 -24.13
C LEU A 179 17.47 1.17 -23.20
N ASP A 180 18.36 1.99 -23.76
CA ASP A 180 19.31 2.78 -22.98
C ASP A 180 18.59 3.80 -22.08
N SER A 181 17.54 4.45 -22.59
CA SER A 181 16.70 5.34 -21.77
C SER A 181 16.05 4.61 -20.58
N ILE A 182 15.57 3.38 -20.76
CA ILE A 182 15.00 2.57 -19.67
C ILE A 182 16.09 2.19 -18.66
N VAL A 183 17.25 1.73 -19.15
CA VAL A 183 18.39 1.33 -18.32
C VAL A 183 18.89 2.51 -17.48
N ASP A 184 18.96 3.71 -18.04
CA ASP A 184 19.42 4.92 -17.35
C ASP A 184 18.49 5.34 -16.20
N SER A 185 17.19 5.23 -16.40
CA SER A 185 16.20 5.50 -15.36
C SER A 185 16.23 4.43 -14.27
N LEU A 186 16.29 3.13 -14.63
CA LEU A 186 16.43 2.05 -13.64
C LEU A 186 17.74 2.16 -12.86
N PHE A 187 18.83 2.52 -13.51
CA PHE A 187 20.11 2.78 -12.84
C PHE A 187 19.99 3.92 -11.83
N SER A 188 19.30 5.01 -12.20
CA SER A 188 19.02 6.16 -11.32
C SER A 188 18.22 5.75 -10.07
N VAL A 189 17.24 4.86 -10.20
CA VAL A 189 16.50 4.28 -9.05
C VAL A 189 17.46 3.63 -8.07
N PHE A 190 18.33 2.72 -8.52
CA PHE A 190 19.23 1.99 -7.63
C PHE A 190 20.36 2.85 -7.07
N VAL A 191 20.84 3.85 -7.81
CA VAL A 191 21.76 4.87 -7.28
C VAL A 191 21.09 5.66 -6.15
N THR A 192 19.84 6.09 -6.32
CA THR A 192 19.11 6.84 -5.27
C THR A 192 18.85 5.98 -4.03
N LEU A 193 18.55 4.69 -4.21
CA LEU A 193 18.37 3.74 -3.12
C LEU A 193 19.69 3.45 -2.38
N GLY A 194 20.82 3.53 -3.10
CA GLY A 194 22.15 3.16 -2.62
C GLY A 194 22.37 1.65 -2.56
N THR A 195 21.55 0.84 -3.26
CA THR A 195 21.58 -0.62 -3.19
C THR A 195 21.71 -1.23 -4.59
N VAL A 196 22.37 -2.40 -4.65
CA VAL A 196 22.56 -3.16 -5.90
C VAL A 196 21.66 -4.39 -5.87
N PRO A 197 20.72 -4.55 -6.82
CA PRO A 197 19.80 -5.67 -6.84
C PRO A 197 20.41 -6.93 -7.46
N ILE A 198 19.79 -8.07 -7.19
CA ILE A 198 19.91 -9.27 -8.04
C ILE A 198 18.83 -9.19 -9.12
N ILE A 199 19.18 -9.36 -10.40
CA ILE A 199 18.25 -9.14 -11.52
C ILE A 199 17.74 -10.48 -12.05
N ARG A 200 16.41 -10.57 -12.24
CA ARG A 200 15.70 -11.68 -12.89
C ARG A 200 14.81 -11.17 -14.03
N SER A 201 14.82 -11.89 -15.15
CA SER A 201 13.97 -11.57 -16.32
C SER A 201 13.78 -12.79 -17.24
N PRO A 202 12.67 -12.84 -17.99
CA PRO A 202 12.47 -13.88 -19.02
C PRO A 202 13.48 -13.72 -20.16
N LYS A 203 13.73 -14.81 -20.92
CA LYS A 203 14.61 -14.79 -22.11
C LYS A 203 13.85 -14.37 -23.36
N GLY A 204 14.58 -13.87 -24.35
CA GLY A 204 14.13 -13.71 -25.74
C GLY A 204 13.48 -12.37 -26.09
N ASN A 205 13.27 -11.48 -25.11
CA ASN A 205 12.52 -10.22 -25.30
C ASN A 205 13.29 -8.99 -24.78
N ALA A 206 12.65 -7.82 -24.82
CA ALA A 206 13.25 -6.57 -24.35
C ALA A 206 13.67 -6.61 -22.87
N ALA A 207 12.95 -7.36 -22.02
CA ALA A 207 13.34 -7.57 -20.62
C ALA A 207 14.75 -8.15 -20.47
N GLU A 208 15.15 -9.10 -21.31
CA GLU A 208 16.50 -9.66 -21.29
C GLU A 208 17.56 -8.61 -21.66
N LEU A 209 17.30 -7.84 -22.72
CA LEU A 209 18.23 -6.82 -23.21
C LEU A 209 18.44 -5.72 -22.18
N VAL A 210 17.36 -5.20 -21.59
CA VAL A 210 17.43 -4.22 -20.49
C VAL A 210 18.19 -4.81 -19.29
N SER A 211 17.90 -6.06 -18.91
CA SER A 211 18.56 -6.71 -17.78
C SER A 211 20.07 -6.83 -17.97
N LYS A 212 20.53 -7.24 -19.16
CA LYS A 212 21.96 -7.37 -19.47
C LYS A 212 22.66 -6.01 -19.51
N LYS A 213 22.04 -5.00 -20.14
CA LYS A 213 22.58 -3.63 -20.20
C LYS A 213 22.67 -3.01 -18.80
N LEU A 214 21.64 -3.20 -17.96
CA LEU A 214 21.63 -2.74 -16.57
C LEU A 214 22.68 -3.45 -15.71
N ASP A 215 22.78 -4.77 -15.79
CA ASP A 215 23.82 -5.56 -15.11
C ASP A 215 25.23 -5.06 -15.48
N LYS A 216 25.50 -4.86 -16.78
CA LYS A 216 26.76 -4.28 -17.26
C LYS A 216 27.03 -2.90 -16.63
N LYS A 217 26.04 -1.99 -16.68
CA LYS A 217 26.18 -0.62 -16.15
C LYS A 217 26.41 -0.60 -14.63
N LEU A 218 25.73 -1.47 -13.89
CA LEU A 218 25.93 -1.63 -12.43
C LEU A 218 27.34 -2.16 -12.13
N ARG A 219 27.83 -3.17 -12.86
CA ARG A 219 29.19 -3.70 -12.70
C ARG A 219 30.25 -2.64 -12.94
N GLU A 220 30.15 -1.92 -14.06
CA GLU A 220 31.10 -0.89 -14.43
C GLU A 220 31.21 0.19 -13.34
N ASN A 221 30.09 0.58 -12.71
CA ASN A 221 30.12 1.53 -11.60
C ASN A 221 30.66 0.93 -10.29
N LEU A 222 30.34 -0.33 -9.98
CA LEU A 222 30.77 -0.99 -8.74
C LEU A 222 32.27 -1.25 -8.68
N PHE A 223 32.86 -1.60 -9.82
CA PHE A 223 34.29 -1.91 -9.91
C PHE A 223 35.14 -0.68 -10.27
N ASP A 224 34.53 0.48 -10.50
CA ASP A 224 35.25 1.75 -10.65
C ASP A 224 35.62 2.33 -9.28
N ALA A 225 36.88 2.15 -8.90
CA ALA A 225 37.43 2.65 -7.63
C ALA A 225 37.38 4.18 -7.47
N ARG A 226 37.17 4.94 -8.55
CA ARG A 226 37.11 6.41 -8.51
C ARG A 226 35.68 6.96 -8.43
N ASN A 227 34.68 6.17 -8.82
CA ASN A 227 33.31 6.67 -9.03
C ASN A 227 32.23 5.67 -8.59
N ASN A 228 32.46 4.99 -7.46
CA ASN A 228 31.50 4.03 -6.91
C ASN A 228 30.34 4.77 -6.22
N LEU A 229 29.16 4.77 -6.86
CA LEU A 229 27.96 5.45 -6.36
C LEU A 229 27.24 4.66 -5.25
N PHE A 230 27.68 3.44 -4.96
CA PHE A 230 27.05 2.51 -4.01
C PHE A 230 27.79 2.42 -2.65
N HIS A 231 28.62 3.42 -2.30
CA HIS A 231 29.41 3.45 -1.06
C HIS A 231 28.60 3.55 0.25
N ALA A 232 27.31 3.90 0.19
CA ALA A 232 26.48 4.22 1.35
C ALA A 232 26.29 3.05 2.36
N ASP A 233 26.40 1.80 1.89
CA ASP A 233 26.30 0.60 2.76
C ASP A 233 27.54 0.42 3.67
N ALA A 234 28.70 0.99 3.32
CA ALA A 234 29.94 0.74 4.07
C ALA A 234 30.12 1.68 5.29
N GLN A 235 29.56 2.89 5.26
CA GLN A 235 29.75 3.88 6.33
C GLN A 235 28.62 3.95 7.36
N SER A 236 27.45 3.38 7.06
CA SER A 236 26.25 3.53 7.88
C SER A 236 26.00 2.40 8.88
N GLY A 237 26.88 1.40 8.97
CA GLY A 237 26.75 0.27 9.92
C GLY A 237 25.53 -0.63 9.70
N ASN A 238 24.66 -0.30 8.74
CA ASN A 238 23.50 -1.08 8.33
C ASN A 238 23.93 -2.10 7.29
N PHE A 239 24.48 -3.21 7.74
CA PHE A 239 24.63 -4.39 6.89
C PHE A 239 23.23 -4.94 6.58
N ASN A 240 22.61 -4.49 5.48
CA ASN A 240 21.48 -5.22 4.93
C ASN A 240 22.02 -6.51 4.32
N PHE A 241 22.00 -7.60 5.11
CA PHE A 241 22.55 -8.89 4.73
C PHE A 241 21.83 -9.52 3.53
N GLN A 242 20.63 -9.05 3.18
CA GLN A 242 19.89 -9.49 2.00
C GLN A 242 19.71 -8.34 1.00
N ARG A 243 20.10 -8.59 -0.26
CA ARG A 243 19.95 -7.66 -1.37
C ARG A 243 18.54 -7.78 -1.97
N PRO A 244 17.97 -6.68 -2.48
CA PRO A 244 16.67 -6.74 -3.13
C PRO A 244 16.73 -7.51 -4.45
N LEU A 245 15.61 -8.12 -4.80
CA LEU A 245 15.37 -8.73 -6.10
C LEU A 245 14.83 -7.67 -7.07
N LEU A 246 15.37 -7.57 -8.29
CA LEU A 246 14.78 -6.81 -9.38
C LEU A 246 14.21 -7.78 -10.42
N ILE A 247 12.90 -7.75 -10.64
CA ILE A 247 12.20 -8.55 -11.63
C ILE A 247 11.81 -7.63 -12.79
N ILE A 248 12.38 -7.88 -13.97
CA ILE A 248 12.05 -7.15 -15.20
C ILE A 248 11.19 -8.05 -16.09
N LEU A 249 10.00 -7.58 -16.43
CA LEU A 249 9.02 -8.31 -17.26
C LEU A 249 8.64 -7.51 -18.50
N ASP A 250 8.21 -8.18 -19.55
CA ASP A 250 7.55 -7.56 -20.70
C ASP A 250 6.04 -7.59 -20.54
N ARG A 251 5.34 -6.57 -21.04
CA ARG A 251 3.86 -6.50 -21.00
C ARG A 251 3.16 -7.70 -21.63
N ASN A 252 3.83 -8.40 -22.56
CA ASN A 252 3.37 -9.63 -23.20
C ASN A 252 2.93 -10.73 -22.21
N ILE A 253 3.38 -10.65 -20.96
CA ILE A 253 3.04 -11.61 -19.92
C ILE A 253 1.54 -11.61 -19.55
N ASP A 254 0.88 -10.46 -19.68
CA ASP A 254 -0.52 -10.31 -19.36
C ASP A 254 -1.09 -9.08 -20.08
N MET A 255 -1.96 -9.32 -21.07
CA MET A 255 -2.58 -8.29 -21.90
C MET A 255 -4.04 -8.00 -21.52
N ALA A 256 -4.71 -8.88 -20.77
CA ALA A 256 -6.11 -8.70 -20.41
C ALA A 256 -6.27 -7.82 -19.16
N THR A 257 -5.39 -7.94 -18.15
CA THR A 257 -5.48 -7.13 -16.93
C THR A 257 -5.49 -5.61 -17.21
N PRO A 258 -4.65 -5.05 -18.09
CA PRO A 258 -4.69 -3.62 -18.38
C PRO A 258 -5.97 -3.14 -19.09
N LEU A 259 -6.71 -4.06 -19.74
CA LEU A 259 -7.95 -3.76 -20.44
C LEU A 259 -9.19 -3.93 -19.55
N HIS A 260 -9.05 -4.67 -18.45
CA HIS A 260 -10.13 -5.00 -17.54
C HIS A 260 -10.68 -3.75 -16.83
N HIS A 261 -12.00 -3.62 -16.75
CA HIS A 261 -12.63 -2.60 -15.92
C HIS A 261 -12.30 -2.84 -14.45
N THR A 262 -12.06 -1.77 -13.72
CA THR A 262 -11.52 -1.87 -12.35
C THR A 262 -12.58 -1.49 -11.33
N TRP A 263 -12.43 -1.96 -10.09
CA TRP A 263 -13.37 -1.63 -9.01
C TRP A 263 -12.70 -1.06 -7.76
N THR A 264 -11.41 -0.75 -7.82
CA THR A 264 -10.67 -0.09 -6.74
C THR A 264 -10.62 1.41 -6.98
N TYR A 265 -10.58 2.20 -5.90
CA TYR A 265 -10.75 3.65 -6.00
C TYR A 265 -9.68 4.34 -6.86
N GLN A 266 -8.40 3.99 -6.68
CA GLN A 266 -7.30 4.53 -7.45
C GLN A 266 -7.37 4.16 -8.93
N ALA A 267 -7.67 2.90 -9.23
CA ALA A 267 -7.74 2.44 -10.60
C ALA A 267 -8.95 3.05 -11.33
N LEU A 268 -10.08 3.23 -10.66
CA LEU A 268 -11.25 3.94 -11.21
C LEU A 268 -10.98 5.43 -11.45
N ALA A 269 -10.27 6.10 -10.54
CA ALA A 269 -9.88 7.50 -10.74
C ALA A 269 -8.95 7.65 -11.96
N HIS A 270 -8.06 6.68 -12.19
CA HIS A 270 -7.21 6.65 -13.39
C HIS A 270 -8.00 6.36 -14.67
N ASP A 271 -8.79 5.28 -14.69
CA ASP A 271 -9.53 4.83 -15.87
C ASP A 271 -10.63 5.82 -16.31
N LEU A 272 -11.36 6.40 -15.34
CA LEU A 272 -12.55 7.22 -15.64
C LEU A 272 -12.31 8.72 -15.57
N LEU A 273 -11.37 9.19 -14.74
CA LEU A 273 -11.14 10.62 -14.51
C LEU A 273 -9.75 11.11 -14.95
N SER A 274 -8.98 10.25 -15.65
CA SER A 274 -7.64 10.59 -16.16
C SER A 274 -6.68 11.07 -15.07
N LEU A 275 -6.59 10.34 -13.96
CA LEU A 275 -5.58 10.58 -12.91
C LEU A 275 -4.18 10.62 -13.53
N SER A 276 -3.49 11.75 -13.41
CA SER A 276 -2.11 11.91 -13.87
C SER A 276 -1.29 12.69 -12.85
N LEU A 277 -0.09 12.20 -12.52
CA LEU A 277 0.79 12.80 -11.51
C LEU A 277 0.06 13.15 -10.20
N ASN A 278 -0.74 12.22 -9.68
CA ASN A 278 -1.52 12.39 -8.46
C ASN A 278 -2.55 13.54 -8.51
N ARG A 279 -3.02 13.91 -9.72
CA ARG A 279 -4.00 14.97 -9.93
C ARG A 279 -5.16 14.52 -10.81
N VAL A 280 -6.36 14.92 -10.43
CA VAL A 280 -7.59 14.73 -11.21
C VAL A 280 -8.23 16.09 -11.47
N ILE A 281 -8.80 16.29 -12.64
CA ILE A 281 -9.56 17.49 -12.99
C ILE A 281 -11.03 17.11 -13.08
N ILE A 282 -11.86 17.69 -12.22
CA ILE A 282 -13.31 17.45 -12.20
C ILE A 282 -14.02 18.69 -12.73
N GLU A 283 -14.94 18.48 -13.66
CA GLU A 283 -15.83 19.51 -14.16
C GLU A 283 -17.05 19.63 -13.23
N GLU A 284 -17.18 20.76 -12.51
CA GLU A 284 -18.39 21.04 -11.74
C GLU A 284 -19.42 21.73 -12.63
N SER A 285 -20.56 21.06 -12.85
CA SER A 285 -21.74 21.69 -13.44
C SER A 285 -22.46 22.49 -12.36
N THR A 286 -22.27 23.81 -12.35
CA THR A 286 -23.02 24.69 -11.44
C THR A 286 -24.51 24.62 -11.77
N ALA A 287 -25.32 24.12 -10.83
CA ALA A 287 -26.77 24.13 -10.90
C ALA A 287 -27.30 25.56 -10.71
N SER A 288 -27.17 26.41 -11.73
CA SER A 288 -27.97 27.63 -11.95
C SER A 288 -27.44 28.30 -13.23
N GLY A 289 -28.35 28.60 -14.15
CA GLY A 289 -28.04 28.95 -15.52
C GLY A 289 -27.00 30.06 -15.68
N GLY A 290 -25.98 29.77 -16.51
CA GLY A 290 -25.25 30.79 -17.24
C GLY A 290 -23.90 31.25 -16.69
N VAL A 291 -22.99 30.37 -16.28
CA VAL A 291 -21.53 30.66 -16.28
C VAL A 291 -20.75 29.36 -16.57
N ARG A 292 -19.66 29.46 -17.34
CA ARG A 292 -18.71 28.38 -17.70
C ARG A 292 -18.51 27.35 -16.57
N ALA A 293 -18.53 26.05 -16.92
CA ALA A 293 -18.08 24.97 -16.04
C ALA A 293 -16.72 25.32 -15.43
N LYS A 294 -16.62 25.29 -14.10
CA LYS A 294 -15.38 25.59 -13.39
C LYS A 294 -14.67 24.27 -13.14
N ASN A 295 -13.50 24.11 -13.76
CA ASN A 295 -12.68 22.93 -13.56
C ASN A 295 -11.99 23.03 -12.19
N ARG A 296 -12.20 22.02 -11.35
CA ARG A 296 -11.55 21.89 -10.04
C ARG A 296 -10.46 20.84 -10.13
N SER A 297 -9.24 21.24 -9.79
CA SER A 297 -8.10 20.32 -9.65
C SER A 297 -8.11 19.72 -8.25
N CYS A 298 -8.11 18.40 -8.17
CA CYS A 298 -8.01 17.62 -6.93
C CYS A 298 -6.64 16.94 -6.87
N GLU A 299 -5.92 17.10 -5.77
CA GLU A 299 -4.61 16.47 -5.54
C GLU A 299 -4.82 15.25 -4.62
N LEU A 300 -4.39 14.08 -5.08
CA LEU A 300 -4.60 12.78 -4.45
C LEU A 300 -3.22 12.18 -4.14
N ASP A 301 -2.60 12.63 -3.05
CA ASP A 301 -1.23 12.28 -2.68
C ASP A 301 -1.14 11.50 -1.36
N SER A 302 0.09 11.19 -0.93
CA SER A 302 0.37 10.46 0.31
C SER A 302 0.11 11.26 1.60
N ASN A 303 -0.05 12.58 1.52
CA ASN A 303 -0.34 13.43 2.69
C ASN A 303 -1.83 13.38 3.06
N ASP A 304 -2.68 13.05 2.09
CA ASP A 304 -4.08 12.78 2.29
C ASP A 304 -4.29 11.41 2.97
N LYS A 305 -4.68 11.47 4.26
CA LYS A 305 -4.92 10.27 5.07
C LYS A 305 -6.06 9.41 4.54
N PHE A 306 -7.09 10.03 3.96
CA PHE A 306 -8.24 9.30 3.42
C PHE A 306 -7.78 8.54 2.18
N TRP A 307 -7.11 9.23 1.25
CA TRP A 307 -6.54 8.60 0.06
C TRP A 307 -5.56 7.48 0.41
N ALA A 308 -4.58 7.74 1.27
CA ALA A 308 -3.57 6.75 1.67
C ALA A 308 -4.19 5.45 2.24
N THR A 309 -5.32 5.57 2.93
CA THR A 309 -6.04 4.43 3.53
C THR A 309 -6.90 3.69 2.51
N TYR A 310 -7.64 4.42 1.67
CA TYR A 310 -8.73 3.86 0.85
C TYR A 310 -8.45 3.76 -0.66
N LYS A 311 -7.31 4.27 -1.18
CA LYS A 311 -6.97 4.24 -2.61
C LYS A 311 -7.04 2.83 -3.23
N GLY A 312 -6.61 1.83 -2.47
CA GLY A 312 -6.61 0.42 -2.89
C GLY A 312 -7.90 -0.33 -2.60
N SER A 313 -8.83 0.29 -1.89
CA SER A 313 -10.06 -0.36 -1.42
C SER A 313 -11.10 -0.44 -2.55
N PRO A 314 -11.98 -1.46 -2.51
CA PRO A 314 -13.14 -1.51 -3.40
C PRO A 314 -13.96 -0.21 -3.28
N PHE A 315 -14.38 0.33 -4.42
CA PHE A 315 -15.14 1.58 -4.48
C PHE A 315 -16.35 1.64 -3.54
N PRO A 316 -17.12 0.56 -3.34
CA PRO A 316 -18.25 0.62 -2.42
C PRO A 316 -17.83 0.82 -0.95
N THR A 317 -16.71 0.23 -0.52
CA THR A 317 -16.12 0.48 0.81
C THR A 317 -15.67 1.93 0.96
N VAL A 318 -15.17 2.54 -0.11
CA VAL A 318 -14.78 3.96 -0.09
C VAL A 318 -16.00 4.86 0.09
N ALA A 319 -17.13 4.52 -0.55
CA ALA A 319 -18.35 5.30 -0.38
C ALA A 319 -18.86 5.26 1.07
N GLU A 320 -18.85 4.09 1.70
CA GLU A 320 -19.19 3.93 3.13
C GLU A 320 -18.24 4.74 4.03
N ALA A 321 -16.93 4.66 3.78
CA ALA A 321 -15.94 5.39 4.56
C ALA A 321 -16.10 6.92 4.46
N ILE A 322 -16.43 7.46 3.28
CA ILE A 322 -16.73 8.90 3.12
C ILE A 322 -17.94 9.29 3.98
N GLN A 323 -18.98 8.46 3.98
CA GLN A 323 -20.19 8.72 4.76
C GLN A 323 -19.90 8.70 6.27
N GLU A 324 -19.14 7.71 6.74
CA GLU A 324 -18.74 7.61 8.14
C GLU A 324 -17.90 8.83 8.56
N GLU A 325 -16.91 9.23 7.76
CA GLU A 325 -16.08 10.42 8.02
C GLU A 325 -16.91 11.72 8.04
N LEU A 326 -17.92 11.83 7.17
CA LEU A 326 -18.86 12.95 7.14
C LEU A 326 -19.74 13.00 8.39
N GLU A 327 -20.23 11.85 8.87
CA GLU A 327 -21.01 11.75 10.11
C GLU A 327 -20.16 12.11 11.33
N GLN A 328 -18.96 11.55 11.44
CA GLN A 328 -17.99 11.90 12.48
C GLN A 328 -17.67 13.40 12.47
N TYR A 329 -17.48 13.98 11.27
CA TYR A 329 -17.27 15.41 11.12
C TYR A 329 -18.46 16.23 11.63
N LYS A 330 -19.70 15.87 11.26
CA LYS A 330 -20.92 16.56 11.73
C LYS A 330 -21.03 16.52 13.25
N THR A 331 -20.79 15.37 13.88
CA THR A 331 -20.79 15.26 15.35
C THR A 331 -19.75 16.19 15.97
N SER A 332 -18.52 16.21 15.44
CA SER A 332 -17.46 17.10 15.94
C SER A 332 -17.79 18.59 15.73
N GLU A 333 -18.44 18.95 14.62
CA GLU A 333 -18.86 20.32 14.33
C GLU A 333 -19.98 20.76 15.29
N GLU A 334 -20.94 19.89 15.58
CA GLU A 334 -22.00 20.14 16.56
C GLU A 334 -21.44 20.34 17.96
N ASP A 335 -20.45 19.55 18.38
CA ASP A 335 -19.81 19.71 19.68
C ASP A 335 -19.06 21.05 19.78
N VAL A 336 -18.37 21.47 18.71
CA VAL A 336 -17.75 22.80 18.64
C VAL A 336 -18.80 23.91 18.66
N LYS A 337 -19.95 23.75 17.98
CA LYS A 337 -21.05 24.70 18.02
C LYS A 337 -21.69 24.80 19.41
N LYS A 338 -21.93 23.67 20.08
CA LYS A 338 -22.44 23.61 21.46
C LYS A 338 -21.48 24.30 22.43
N LEU A 339 -20.18 24.08 22.25
CA LEU A 339 -19.15 24.79 23.02
C LEU A 339 -19.22 26.30 22.77
N LYS A 340 -19.28 26.76 21.51
CA LYS A 340 -19.46 28.19 21.18
C LYS A 340 -20.73 28.79 21.79
N SER A 341 -21.87 28.09 21.72
CA SER A 341 -23.13 28.58 22.28
C SER A 341 -23.13 28.62 23.80
N SER A 342 -22.49 27.64 24.46
CA SER A 342 -22.31 27.63 25.93
C SER A 342 -21.44 28.79 26.44
N MET A 343 -20.73 29.47 25.53
CA MET A 343 -19.83 30.57 25.83
C MET A 343 -20.41 31.97 25.59
N GLY A 344 -21.64 32.10 25.08
CA GLY A 344 -22.30 33.40 24.92
C GLY A 344 -21.61 34.39 23.96
N ILE A 345 -20.75 33.91 23.05
CA ILE A 345 -19.99 34.76 22.10
C ILE A 345 -20.87 35.38 20.99
N ASP A 346 -22.13 34.94 20.84
CA ASP A 346 -23.06 35.47 19.84
C ASP A 346 -23.89 36.68 20.32
N GLY A 347 -23.53 37.33 21.44
CA GLY A 347 -24.23 38.51 21.92
C GLY A 347 -23.29 39.62 22.40
N GLU A 348 -23.44 40.82 21.83
CA GLU A 348 -22.82 42.09 22.26
C GLU A 348 -23.11 42.42 23.74
N SER A 349 -22.47 41.72 24.68
CA SER A 349 -22.55 42.06 26.10
C SER A 349 -21.19 41.89 26.77
N ASP A 350 -20.65 43.04 27.13
CA ASP A 350 -19.32 43.29 27.71
C ASP A 350 -19.18 42.82 29.18
N ILE A 351 -19.87 41.75 29.60
CA ILE A 351 -19.91 41.34 31.01
C ILE A 351 -19.79 39.82 31.14
N ALA A 352 -18.57 39.28 30.99
CA ALA A 352 -18.26 37.90 31.37
C ALA A 352 -16.79 37.68 31.75
N MET A 353 -16.19 38.57 32.54
CA MET A 353 -14.78 38.50 32.95
C MET A 353 -14.56 37.85 34.34
N SER A 354 -15.44 36.98 34.85
CA SER A 354 -15.25 36.45 36.23
C SER A 354 -15.56 34.97 36.52
N LEU A 355 -15.68 34.07 35.53
CA LEU A 355 -15.93 32.64 35.80
C LEU A 355 -15.15 31.66 34.88
N VAL A 356 -13.91 31.99 34.51
CA VAL A 356 -13.19 31.26 33.44
C VAL A 356 -11.82 30.75 33.90
N THR A 357 -11.78 29.60 34.58
CA THR A 357 -10.54 28.83 34.77
C THR A 357 -10.61 27.44 34.13
N ASP A 358 -11.76 26.77 34.18
CA ASP A 358 -11.93 25.44 33.54
C ASP A 358 -12.32 25.51 32.05
N ASN A 359 -12.95 26.61 31.63
CA ASN A 359 -13.35 26.79 30.24
C ASN A 359 -12.18 27.27 29.36
N THR A 360 -11.17 27.97 29.89
CA THR A 360 -10.04 28.50 29.10
C THR A 360 -9.23 27.40 28.41
N ALA A 361 -9.03 26.24 29.07
CA ALA A 361 -8.35 25.09 28.48
C ALA A 361 -9.17 24.44 27.35
N LYS A 362 -10.50 24.32 27.52
CA LYS A 362 -11.42 23.81 26.49
C LYS A 362 -11.53 24.77 25.30
N ILE A 363 -11.48 26.08 25.55
CA ILE A 363 -11.45 27.13 24.54
C ILE A 363 -10.16 27.05 23.73
N THR A 364 -9.03 26.95 24.40
CA THR A 364 -7.72 26.81 23.75
C THR A 364 -7.67 25.53 22.90
N SER A 365 -8.21 24.43 23.42
CA SER A 365 -8.34 23.17 22.69
C SER A 365 -9.23 23.28 21.43
N ALA A 366 -10.41 23.90 21.54
CA ALA A 366 -11.34 24.07 20.42
C ALA A 366 -10.81 25.04 19.34
N VAL A 367 -10.11 26.10 19.74
CA VAL A 367 -9.45 27.03 18.81
C VAL A 367 -8.29 26.32 18.08
N ASN A 368 -7.53 25.48 18.78
CA ASN A 368 -6.45 24.70 18.19
C ASN A 368 -6.94 23.58 17.25
N SER A 369 -8.15 23.04 17.44
CA SER A 369 -8.71 21.98 16.60
C SER A 369 -9.45 22.50 15.35
N LEU A 370 -9.85 23.78 15.32
CA LEU A 370 -10.60 24.35 14.19
C LEU A 370 -9.87 24.24 12.84
N PRO A 371 -8.56 24.54 12.72
CA PRO A 371 -7.84 24.38 11.45
C PRO A 371 -7.81 22.92 10.98
N GLN A 372 -7.71 21.97 11.91
CA GLN A 372 -7.72 20.54 11.61
C GLN A 372 -9.09 20.09 11.10
N LEU A 373 -10.18 20.60 11.70
CA LEU A 373 -11.55 20.33 11.24
C LEU A 373 -11.83 20.94 9.86
N LEU A 374 -11.34 22.15 9.58
CA LEU A 374 -11.48 22.76 8.25
C LEU A 374 -10.75 21.95 7.17
N GLU A 375 -9.53 21.48 7.48
CA GLU A 375 -8.79 20.63 6.55
C GLU A 375 -9.47 19.26 6.37
N LYS A 376 -9.97 18.65 7.45
CA LYS A 376 -10.76 17.42 7.40
C LYS A 376 -11.99 17.59 6.50
N LYS A 377 -12.74 18.68 6.65
CA LYS A 377 -13.86 19.02 5.77
C LYS A 377 -13.43 19.15 4.31
N ARG A 378 -12.33 19.86 4.05
CA ARG A 378 -11.81 20.06 2.68
C ARG A 378 -11.52 18.72 2.00
N LEU A 379 -10.91 17.77 2.71
CA LEU A 379 -10.63 16.42 2.21
C LEU A 379 -11.91 15.62 1.96
N ILE A 380 -12.87 15.65 2.90
CA ILE A 380 -14.18 14.99 2.73
C ILE A 380 -14.90 15.54 1.50
N ASP A 381 -14.97 16.86 1.34
CA ASP A 381 -15.61 17.52 0.19
C ASP A 381 -14.92 17.11 -1.12
N MET A 382 -13.57 17.06 -1.13
CA MET A 382 -12.79 16.63 -2.29
C MET A 382 -13.11 15.18 -2.68
N HIS A 383 -13.04 14.24 -1.75
CA HIS A 383 -13.32 12.83 -2.03
C HIS A 383 -14.78 12.59 -2.40
N THR A 384 -15.70 13.35 -1.81
CA THR A 384 -17.12 13.33 -2.21
C THR A 384 -17.28 13.74 -3.67
N SER A 385 -16.62 14.82 -4.11
CA SER A 385 -16.63 15.24 -5.52
C SER A 385 -16.04 14.18 -6.44
N VAL A 386 -14.87 13.62 -6.10
CA VAL A 386 -14.20 12.56 -6.90
C VAL A 386 -15.08 11.31 -6.98
N ALA A 387 -15.58 10.81 -5.85
CA ALA A 387 -16.42 9.61 -5.80
C ALA A 387 -17.75 9.82 -6.56
N THR A 388 -18.33 11.01 -6.50
CA THR A 388 -19.53 11.35 -7.28
C THR A 388 -19.26 11.34 -8.78
N ALA A 389 -18.13 11.89 -9.23
CA ALA A 389 -17.74 11.88 -10.64
C ALA A 389 -17.49 10.43 -11.17
N VAL A 390 -16.83 9.59 -10.36
CA VAL A 390 -16.66 8.15 -10.64
C VAL A 390 -18.03 7.46 -10.74
N LEU A 391 -18.92 7.65 -9.75
CA LEU A 391 -20.22 7.01 -9.72
C LEU A 391 -21.09 7.42 -10.92
N ASN A 392 -21.06 8.69 -11.31
CA ASN A 392 -21.78 9.19 -12.49
C ASN A 392 -21.28 8.52 -13.77
N SER A 393 -19.97 8.34 -13.91
CA SER A 393 -19.35 7.66 -15.06
C SER A 393 -19.74 6.18 -15.12
N ILE A 394 -19.71 5.49 -13.98
CA ILE A 394 -20.14 4.07 -13.87
C ILE A 394 -21.61 3.94 -14.30
N LYS A 395 -22.50 4.79 -13.77
CA LYS A 395 -23.94 4.75 -14.08
C LYS A 395 -24.22 5.06 -15.55
N HIS A 396 -23.59 6.11 -16.08
CA HIS A 396 -23.82 6.55 -17.46
C HIS A 396 -23.40 5.49 -18.48
N ARG A 397 -22.29 4.78 -18.21
CA ARG A 397 -21.74 3.76 -19.13
C ARG A 397 -22.17 2.32 -18.78
N LYS A 398 -22.94 2.12 -17.70
CA LYS A 398 -23.31 0.80 -17.16
C LYS A 398 -22.09 -0.11 -16.91
N LEU A 399 -20.98 0.45 -16.40
CA LEU A 399 -19.70 -0.26 -16.27
C LEU A 399 -19.74 -1.45 -15.31
N ASP A 400 -20.71 -1.48 -14.40
CA ASP A 400 -20.99 -2.63 -13.54
C ASP A 400 -21.29 -3.91 -14.34
N THR A 401 -22.01 -3.78 -15.45
CA THR A 401 -22.34 -4.92 -16.33
C THR A 401 -21.12 -5.42 -17.11
N PHE A 402 -20.27 -4.50 -17.59
CA PHE A 402 -19.00 -4.83 -18.25
C PHE A 402 -18.08 -5.56 -17.28
N PHE A 403 -17.86 -4.99 -16.09
CA PHE A 403 -17.03 -5.58 -15.05
C PHE A 403 -17.47 -7.00 -14.68
N GLU A 404 -18.77 -7.22 -14.43
CA GLU A 404 -19.28 -8.55 -14.06
C GLU A 404 -19.00 -9.59 -15.15
N LEU A 405 -19.19 -9.20 -16.42
CA LEU A 405 -19.01 -10.10 -17.55
C LEU A 405 -17.54 -10.38 -17.82
N GLU A 406 -16.67 -9.38 -17.72
CA GLU A 406 -15.22 -9.51 -17.85
C GLU A 406 -14.64 -10.44 -16.79
N GLU A 407 -15.08 -10.33 -15.53
CA GLU A 407 -14.69 -11.24 -14.45
C GLU A 407 -15.11 -12.69 -14.74
N LYS A 408 -16.32 -12.90 -15.29
CA LYS A 408 -16.76 -14.23 -15.74
C LYS A 408 -15.90 -14.77 -16.88
N ILE A 409 -15.51 -13.93 -17.83
CA ILE A 409 -14.59 -14.28 -18.92
C ILE A 409 -13.23 -14.71 -18.35
N MET A 410 -12.63 -13.87 -17.51
CA MET A 410 -11.30 -14.10 -16.96
C MET A 410 -11.27 -15.31 -16.01
N SER A 411 -12.38 -15.63 -15.33
CA SER A 411 -12.55 -16.84 -14.52
C SER A 411 -12.89 -18.10 -15.34
N LYS A 412 -12.91 -18.00 -16.68
CA LYS A 412 -13.20 -19.09 -17.63
C LYS A 412 -14.59 -19.71 -17.45
N THR A 413 -15.58 -18.89 -17.11
CA THR A 413 -16.98 -19.32 -17.08
C THR A 413 -17.48 -19.60 -18.49
N GLN A 414 -18.02 -20.80 -18.74
CA GLN A 414 -18.54 -21.20 -20.05
C GLN A 414 -19.96 -20.65 -20.30
N GLY A 415 -20.37 -20.51 -21.58
CA GLY A 415 -21.75 -20.17 -21.94
C GLY A 415 -22.10 -18.68 -21.85
N ILE A 416 -21.09 -17.81 -21.92
CA ILE A 416 -21.22 -16.35 -21.79
C ILE A 416 -21.21 -15.63 -23.14
N GLU A 417 -21.02 -16.35 -24.26
CA GLU A 417 -20.82 -15.79 -25.60
C GLU A 417 -22.00 -14.92 -26.05
N LYS A 418 -23.23 -15.38 -25.74
CA LYS A 418 -24.46 -14.64 -26.02
C LYS A 418 -24.53 -13.33 -25.22
N GLN A 419 -24.19 -13.37 -23.92
CA GLN A 419 -24.21 -12.18 -23.07
C GLN A 419 -23.21 -11.13 -23.55
N VAL A 420 -22.02 -11.56 -23.98
CA VAL A 420 -20.99 -10.68 -24.58
C VAL A 420 -21.52 -10.04 -25.86
N PHE A 421 -22.14 -10.82 -26.75
CA PHE A 421 -22.69 -10.31 -28.00
C PHE A 421 -23.83 -9.30 -27.76
N ASP A 422 -24.75 -9.63 -26.84
CA ASP A 422 -25.89 -8.77 -26.52
C ASP A 422 -25.43 -7.42 -25.93
N LEU A 423 -24.41 -7.43 -25.06
CA LEU A 423 -23.86 -6.21 -24.47
C LEU A 423 -23.11 -5.32 -25.47
N ILE A 424 -22.40 -5.90 -26.44
CA ILE A 424 -21.77 -5.15 -27.54
C ILE A 424 -22.85 -4.45 -28.40
N CYS A 425 -23.98 -5.12 -28.63
CA CYS A 425 -25.07 -4.58 -29.45
C CYS A 425 -25.95 -3.55 -28.73
N ASP A 426 -25.91 -3.46 -27.39
CA ASP A 426 -26.73 -2.52 -26.62
C ASP A 426 -26.28 -1.06 -26.88
N PRO A 427 -27.11 -0.18 -27.49
CA PRO A 427 -26.75 1.21 -27.75
C PRO A 427 -26.65 2.06 -26.46
N ASP A 428 -27.28 1.61 -25.37
CA ASP A 428 -27.33 2.34 -24.10
C ASP A 428 -26.24 1.88 -23.12
N ALA A 429 -25.35 0.95 -23.51
CA ALA A 429 -24.30 0.40 -22.65
C ALA A 429 -22.90 0.70 -23.20
N GLY A 430 -22.06 1.32 -22.36
CA GLY A 430 -20.66 1.61 -22.66
C GLY A 430 -20.45 2.60 -23.81
N ASN A 431 -19.21 3.02 -23.96
CA ASN A 431 -18.75 3.69 -25.18
C ASN A 431 -18.14 2.65 -26.16
N PRO A 432 -17.75 3.04 -27.39
CA PRO A 432 -17.12 2.10 -28.32
C PRO A 432 -15.85 1.44 -27.76
N GLU A 433 -15.09 2.15 -26.92
CA GLU A 433 -13.87 1.63 -26.28
C GLU A 433 -14.19 0.50 -25.29
N ASP A 434 -15.23 0.64 -24.47
CA ASP A 434 -15.69 -0.38 -23.50
C ASP A 434 -16.06 -1.68 -24.19
N LYS A 435 -16.80 -1.58 -25.30
CA LYS A 435 -17.22 -2.71 -26.12
C LYS A 435 -16.01 -3.41 -26.76
N LEU A 436 -15.06 -2.63 -27.25
CA LEU A 436 -13.83 -3.16 -27.82
C LEU A 436 -12.94 -3.84 -26.74
N ARG A 437 -12.79 -3.22 -25.56
CA ARG A 437 -12.07 -3.80 -24.41
C ARG A 437 -12.66 -5.14 -24.01
N LEU A 438 -13.99 -5.20 -23.79
CA LEU A 438 -14.73 -6.41 -23.46
C LEU A 438 -14.46 -7.52 -24.48
N PHE A 439 -14.58 -7.20 -25.78
CA PHE A 439 -14.36 -8.20 -26.83
C PHE A 439 -12.89 -8.66 -26.89
N ILE A 440 -11.93 -7.76 -26.72
CA ILE A 440 -10.51 -8.12 -26.71
C ILE A 440 -10.21 -9.06 -25.53
N ILE A 441 -10.74 -8.79 -24.33
CA ILE A 441 -10.61 -9.67 -23.16
C ILE A 441 -11.24 -11.04 -23.47
N PHE A 442 -12.46 -11.06 -24.00
CA PHE A 442 -13.13 -12.28 -24.43
C PHE A 442 -12.28 -13.07 -25.43
N TYR A 443 -11.74 -12.40 -26.44
CA TYR A 443 -10.90 -13.01 -27.46
C TYR A 443 -9.61 -13.55 -26.87
N ILE A 444 -8.90 -12.84 -26.00
CA ILE A 444 -7.64 -13.31 -25.40
C ILE A 444 -7.87 -14.55 -24.52
N CYS A 445 -8.91 -14.54 -23.69
CA CYS A 445 -9.20 -15.61 -22.73
C CYS A 445 -9.84 -16.87 -23.35
N THR A 446 -10.45 -16.74 -24.54
CA THR A 446 -11.13 -17.88 -25.20
C THR A 446 -10.17 -18.67 -26.09
N SER A 447 -10.07 -19.99 -25.91
CA SER A 447 -9.08 -20.83 -26.61
C SER A 447 -9.28 -20.87 -28.14
N HIS A 448 -10.53 -20.96 -28.59
CA HIS A 448 -10.90 -21.06 -30.00
C HIS A 448 -12.20 -20.31 -30.29
N ILE A 449 -12.22 -19.50 -31.34
CA ILE A 449 -13.41 -18.81 -31.87
C ILE A 449 -13.40 -19.08 -33.37
N SER A 450 -14.55 -19.48 -33.94
CA SER A 450 -14.64 -19.74 -35.38
C SER A 450 -14.53 -18.44 -36.18
N GLU A 451 -14.03 -18.51 -37.41
CA GLU A 451 -13.91 -17.32 -38.28
C GLU A 451 -15.27 -16.68 -38.58
N THR A 452 -16.32 -17.50 -38.69
CA THR A 452 -17.70 -17.03 -38.87
C THR A 452 -18.23 -16.25 -37.67
N GLU A 453 -17.96 -16.71 -36.44
CA GLU A 453 -18.34 -15.99 -35.23
C GLU A 453 -17.51 -14.72 -35.06
N LEU A 454 -16.22 -14.79 -35.36
CA LEU A 454 -15.32 -13.65 -35.30
C LEU A 454 -15.79 -12.51 -36.21
N ASN A 455 -16.15 -12.82 -37.46
CA ASN A 455 -16.70 -11.84 -38.40
C ASN A 455 -18.03 -11.24 -37.89
N LYS A 456 -18.86 -12.03 -37.21
CA LYS A 456 -20.09 -11.54 -36.57
C LYS A 456 -19.79 -10.49 -35.50
N TYR A 457 -18.81 -10.73 -34.63
CA TYR A 457 -18.39 -9.76 -33.62
C TYR A 457 -17.74 -8.52 -34.25
N GLU A 458 -16.94 -8.67 -35.31
CA GLU A 458 -16.31 -7.53 -36.01
C GLU A 458 -17.35 -6.60 -36.63
N ASN A 459 -18.40 -7.16 -37.24
CA ASN A 459 -19.52 -6.36 -37.76
C ASN A 459 -20.25 -5.63 -36.62
N ALA A 460 -20.58 -6.32 -35.52
CA ALA A 460 -21.25 -5.70 -34.38
C ALA A 460 -20.43 -4.58 -33.73
N LEU A 461 -19.10 -4.75 -33.63
CA LEU A 461 -18.20 -3.71 -33.11
C LEU A 461 -18.11 -2.52 -34.06
N THR A 462 -18.06 -2.76 -35.37
CA THR A 462 -18.05 -1.69 -36.38
C THR A 462 -19.36 -0.90 -36.36
N ASP A 463 -20.51 -1.60 -36.24
CA ASP A 463 -21.83 -0.99 -36.11
C ASP A 463 -21.96 -0.17 -34.81
N ALA A 464 -21.27 -0.59 -33.75
CA ALA A 464 -21.14 0.16 -32.50
C ALA A 464 -20.14 1.33 -32.56
N GLY A 465 -19.50 1.58 -33.71
CA GLY A 465 -18.58 2.70 -33.93
C GLY A 465 -17.13 2.44 -33.48
N CYS A 466 -16.72 1.18 -33.32
CA CYS A 466 -15.36 0.83 -32.88
C CYS A 466 -14.35 0.82 -34.04
N ASP A 467 -13.13 1.29 -33.81
CA ASP A 467 -11.99 1.04 -34.70
C ASP A 467 -11.37 -0.34 -34.40
N LEU A 468 -11.33 -1.21 -35.42
CA LEU A 468 -10.81 -2.57 -35.31
C LEU A 468 -9.27 -2.67 -35.44
N TYR A 469 -8.54 -1.56 -35.56
CA TYR A 469 -7.08 -1.59 -35.67
C TYR A 469 -6.40 -2.33 -34.50
N ALA A 470 -6.86 -2.08 -33.27
CA ALA A 470 -6.37 -2.77 -32.08
C ALA A 470 -6.63 -4.30 -32.17
N LEU A 471 -7.82 -4.70 -32.61
CA LEU A 471 -8.17 -6.11 -32.75
C LEU A 471 -7.29 -6.82 -33.78
N LYS A 472 -6.95 -6.17 -34.90
CA LYS A 472 -6.02 -6.73 -35.91
C LYS A 472 -4.67 -7.07 -35.28
N TYR A 473 -4.12 -6.18 -34.44
CA TYR A 473 -2.88 -6.45 -33.73
C TYR A 473 -3.03 -7.62 -32.74
N ILE A 474 -4.10 -7.65 -31.94
CA ILE A 474 -4.35 -8.72 -30.96
C ILE A 474 -4.51 -10.08 -31.65
N LYS A 475 -5.17 -10.15 -32.81
CA LYS A 475 -5.26 -11.39 -33.62
C LYS A 475 -3.87 -11.93 -33.96
N ARG A 476 -2.98 -11.04 -34.44
CA ARG A 476 -1.58 -11.37 -34.76
C ARG A 476 -0.81 -11.79 -33.52
N TRP A 477 -0.89 -11.02 -32.43
CA TRP A 477 -0.24 -11.34 -31.16
C TRP A 477 -0.63 -12.73 -30.65
N LYS A 478 -1.93 -13.04 -30.59
CA LYS A 478 -2.43 -14.35 -30.12
C LYS A 478 -1.95 -15.51 -30.99
N SER A 479 -1.79 -15.28 -32.31
CA SER A 479 -1.24 -16.30 -33.21
C SER A 479 0.22 -16.62 -32.90
N TYR A 480 1.05 -15.62 -32.59
CA TYR A 480 2.45 -15.79 -32.20
C TYR A 480 2.59 -16.47 -30.83
N THR A 481 1.76 -16.10 -29.85
CA THR A 481 1.79 -16.72 -28.52
C THR A 481 1.47 -18.22 -28.60
N LYS A 482 0.52 -18.62 -29.46
CA LYS A 482 0.21 -20.05 -29.73
C LYS A 482 1.35 -20.82 -30.39
N LEU A 483 2.24 -20.14 -31.12
CA LEU A 483 3.40 -20.74 -31.78
C LEU A 483 4.60 -20.88 -30.84
N ALA A 484 4.75 -19.96 -29.87
CA ALA A 484 5.90 -19.89 -28.98
C ALA A 484 5.77 -20.72 -27.68
N SER A 485 4.58 -21.25 -27.35
CA SER A 485 4.31 -21.98 -26.11
C SER A 485 3.63 -23.33 -26.35
N ASN A 486 3.95 -24.34 -25.53
CA ASN A 486 3.09 -25.52 -25.34
C ASN A 486 1.69 -25.04 -24.89
N PRO A 487 0.59 -25.75 -25.23
CA PRO A 487 -0.80 -25.25 -25.17
C PRO A 487 -1.39 -25.07 -23.75
N ASN A 488 -0.62 -24.57 -22.80
CA ASN A 488 -1.09 -24.15 -21.48
C ASN A 488 -1.59 -22.71 -21.56
N HIS A 489 -2.87 -22.61 -21.91
CA HIS A 489 -3.89 -21.69 -21.38
C HIS A 489 -3.37 -20.40 -20.74
N TYR A 490 -3.58 -19.27 -21.44
CA TYR A 490 -3.66 -17.96 -20.80
C TYR A 490 -4.62 -18.05 -19.59
N GLU A 491 -4.12 -17.75 -18.39
CA GLU A 491 -4.92 -17.66 -17.18
C GLU A 491 -5.28 -16.20 -16.93
N GLY A 492 -6.47 -15.81 -17.39
CA GLY A 492 -7.12 -14.62 -16.87
C GLY A 492 -7.29 -14.74 -15.35
N ALA A 493 -7.17 -13.63 -14.64
CA ALA A 493 -7.20 -13.60 -13.18
C ALA A 493 -8.58 -13.21 -12.62
N GLY A 494 -9.64 -13.71 -13.25
CA GLY A 494 -11.01 -13.38 -12.86
C GLY A 494 -11.38 -13.96 -11.51
N THR A 495 -12.10 -13.19 -10.72
CA THR A 495 -12.67 -13.58 -9.44
C THR A 495 -14.14 -13.98 -9.64
N ARG A 496 -14.71 -14.78 -8.73
CA ARG A 496 -16.15 -15.07 -8.78
C ARG A 496 -16.92 -13.87 -8.21
N THR A 497 -17.59 -13.12 -9.07
CA THR A 497 -18.49 -12.03 -8.67
C THR A 497 -19.85 -12.57 -8.21
N VAL A 498 -20.48 -11.87 -7.27
CA VAL A 498 -21.89 -12.07 -6.89
C VAL A 498 -22.66 -10.85 -7.43
N SER A 499 -23.58 -11.08 -8.37
CA SER A 499 -24.43 -10.05 -9.02
C SER A 499 -25.20 -9.24 -7.98
N MET A 500 -24.78 -7.99 -7.70
CA MET A 500 -25.38 -7.16 -6.64
C MET A 500 -25.48 -5.65 -6.91
N PHE A 501 -25.22 -5.17 -8.13
CA PHE A 501 -25.25 -3.71 -8.39
C PHE A 501 -26.63 -3.16 -8.80
N SER A 502 -27.55 -4.02 -9.27
CA SER A 502 -28.89 -3.59 -9.71
C SER A 502 -29.75 -2.95 -8.61
N LYS A 503 -29.47 -3.25 -7.34
CA LYS A 503 -30.16 -2.66 -6.18
C LYS A 503 -29.64 -1.27 -5.77
N LEU A 504 -28.45 -0.89 -6.23
CA LEU A 504 -27.76 0.34 -5.84
C LEU A 504 -28.15 1.53 -6.74
N VAL A 505 -28.60 1.24 -7.96
CA VAL A 505 -28.92 2.23 -8.99
C VAL A 505 -30.39 2.69 -8.95
N SER A 506 -31.29 1.93 -8.30
CA SER A 506 -32.73 2.22 -8.28
C SER A 506 -33.19 3.25 -7.24
N GLN A 507 -32.33 3.68 -6.31
CA GLN A 507 -32.67 4.75 -5.35
C GLN A 507 -32.04 6.07 -5.81
N GLY A 508 -32.89 6.96 -6.31
CA GLY A 508 -32.51 8.32 -6.66
C GLY A 508 -32.30 9.18 -5.41
N SER A 509 -31.24 9.97 -5.45
CA SER A 509 -30.88 11.09 -4.57
C SER A 509 -30.09 10.82 -3.28
N SER A 510 -28.97 11.56 -3.18
CA SER A 510 -27.96 11.60 -2.13
C SER A 510 -27.21 10.29 -1.89
N PHE A 511 -25.91 10.44 -1.61
CA PHE A 511 -24.87 9.45 -1.40
C PHE A 511 -25.16 8.47 -0.23
N VAL A 512 -26.28 7.77 -0.23
CA VAL A 512 -26.69 6.83 0.84
C VAL A 512 -26.74 5.43 0.26
N MET A 513 -25.79 4.59 0.66
CA MET A 513 -25.62 3.22 0.18
C MET A 513 -25.95 2.21 1.29
N GLU A 514 -27.22 1.85 1.47
CA GLU A 514 -27.65 0.89 2.52
C GLU A 514 -27.56 -0.60 2.07
N GLY A 515 -27.01 -0.88 0.87
CA GLY A 515 -27.13 -2.19 0.19
C GLY A 515 -25.86 -3.01 -0.04
N VAL A 516 -24.71 -2.61 0.49
CA VAL A 516 -23.39 -3.00 -0.06
C VAL A 516 -22.66 -4.12 0.71
N LYS A 517 -23.24 -4.60 1.82
CA LYS A 517 -22.57 -5.46 2.82
C LYS A 517 -21.92 -6.77 2.33
N ASN A 518 -22.07 -7.19 1.07
CA ASN A 518 -21.60 -8.49 0.58
C ASN A 518 -20.67 -8.44 -0.67
N LEU A 519 -20.15 -7.29 -1.08
CA LEU A 519 -19.22 -7.20 -2.22
C LEU A 519 -17.78 -7.60 -1.82
N VAL A 520 -17.56 -8.88 -1.55
CA VAL A 520 -16.22 -9.45 -1.39
C VAL A 520 -15.74 -9.96 -2.74
N VAL A 521 -14.97 -9.12 -3.45
CA VAL A 521 -14.15 -9.60 -4.58
C VAL A 521 -13.11 -10.56 -4.00
N LYS A 522 -13.18 -11.85 -4.37
CA LYS A 522 -12.19 -12.83 -3.90
C LYS A 522 -10.82 -12.46 -4.48
N ARG A 523 -9.88 -12.10 -3.62
CA ARG A 523 -8.53 -11.69 -4.06
C ARG A 523 -7.79 -12.88 -4.67
N HIS A 524 -7.50 -12.79 -5.97
CA HIS A 524 -6.62 -13.72 -6.67
C HIS A 524 -5.30 -13.03 -7.01
N ASN A 525 -4.20 -13.80 -6.97
CA ASN A 525 -2.91 -13.31 -7.44
C ASN A 525 -2.96 -13.22 -8.96
N LEU A 526 -2.69 -12.03 -9.51
CA LEU A 526 -2.54 -11.78 -10.94
C LEU A 526 -1.25 -12.45 -11.47
N PRO A 527 -1.08 -12.64 -12.79
CA PRO A 527 0.10 -13.29 -13.36
C PRO A 527 1.42 -12.71 -12.86
N VAL A 528 1.54 -11.38 -12.83
CA VAL A 528 2.73 -10.67 -12.31
C VAL A 528 2.99 -11.04 -10.85
N THR A 529 1.98 -10.96 -9.98
CA THR A 529 2.09 -11.29 -8.55
C THR A 529 2.47 -12.76 -8.33
N ARG A 530 1.96 -13.67 -9.15
CA ARG A 530 2.36 -15.08 -9.09
C ARG A 530 3.84 -15.24 -9.41
N ILE A 531 4.35 -14.57 -10.44
CA ILE A 531 5.77 -14.65 -10.79
C ILE A 531 6.64 -14.09 -9.66
N VAL A 532 6.24 -12.96 -9.07
CA VAL A 532 6.91 -12.39 -7.90
C VAL A 532 6.94 -13.40 -6.76
N ASP A 533 5.80 -14.00 -6.42
CA ASP A 533 5.68 -15.00 -5.37
C ASP A 533 6.63 -16.21 -5.57
N HIS A 534 6.65 -16.75 -6.79
CA HIS A 534 7.53 -17.87 -7.12
C HIS A 534 9.02 -17.50 -7.05
N LEU A 535 9.40 -16.31 -7.54
CA LEU A 535 10.80 -15.86 -7.55
C LEU A 535 11.30 -15.44 -6.16
N MET A 536 10.43 -14.86 -5.34
CA MET A 536 10.71 -14.46 -3.95
C MET A 536 10.96 -15.68 -3.06
N GLU A 537 10.10 -16.69 -3.14
CA GLU A 537 10.20 -17.93 -2.37
C GLU A 537 11.15 -18.97 -2.97
N LEU A 538 11.64 -18.74 -4.19
CA LEU A 538 12.50 -19.66 -4.94
C LEU A 538 11.84 -21.03 -5.17
N LYS A 539 10.53 -21.03 -5.45
CA LYS A 539 9.76 -22.23 -5.76
C LYS A 539 10.37 -22.90 -6.99
N ASN A 540 10.69 -24.19 -6.89
CA ASN A 540 11.19 -24.97 -8.02
C ASN A 540 10.03 -25.22 -9.01
N SER A 541 10.03 -24.53 -10.14
CA SER A 541 9.17 -24.85 -11.29
C SER A 541 9.98 -24.75 -12.59
N GLN A 542 9.64 -25.59 -13.57
CA GLN A 542 10.33 -25.62 -14.88
C GLN A 542 10.28 -24.27 -15.60
N GLU A 543 9.17 -23.54 -15.44
CA GLU A 543 8.99 -22.18 -15.99
C GLU A 543 9.98 -21.15 -15.40
N MET A 544 10.47 -21.36 -14.17
CA MET A 544 11.35 -20.41 -13.48
C MET A 544 12.84 -20.61 -13.82
N GLU A 545 13.19 -21.74 -14.43
CA GLU A 545 14.53 -21.96 -15.03
C GLU A 545 14.74 -21.08 -16.27
N GLU A 546 13.65 -20.64 -16.90
CA GLU A 546 13.68 -19.72 -18.04
C GLU A 546 14.02 -18.29 -17.63
N TYR A 547 13.99 -17.94 -16.34
CA TYR A 547 14.34 -16.60 -15.88
C TYR A 547 15.84 -16.45 -15.64
N HIS A 548 16.49 -15.57 -16.41
CA HIS A 548 17.89 -15.17 -16.22
C HIS A 548 18.19 -14.81 -14.77
N TYR A 549 19.40 -15.09 -14.33
CA TYR A 549 19.91 -14.70 -13.02
C TYR A 549 21.19 -13.90 -13.23
N LEU A 550 21.14 -12.60 -12.93
CA LEU A 550 22.30 -11.71 -13.04
C LEU A 550 22.60 -11.13 -11.66
N ASP A 551 23.86 -11.26 -11.24
CA ASP A 551 24.36 -10.74 -9.97
C ASP A 551 25.49 -9.74 -10.23
N PRO A 552 25.23 -8.42 -10.24
CA PRO A 552 26.23 -7.41 -10.53
C PRO A 552 27.42 -7.39 -9.57
N LYS A 553 27.30 -7.95 -8.35
CA LYS A 553 28.43 -8.04 -7.39
C LYS A 553 29.33 -9.26 -7.62
N GLN A 554 28.90 -10.26 -8.39
CA GLN A 554 29.71 -11.46 -8.67
C GLN A 554 30.71 -11.22 -9.80
N LEU A 555 31.98 -11.56 -9.62
CA LEU A 555 33.03 -11.36 -10.64
C LEU A 555 32.88 -12.27 -11.88
N LYS A 556 32.18 -13.41 -11.79
CA LYS A 556 31.95 -14.36 -12.89
C LYS A 556 30.46 -14.63 -13.09
N SER A 557 29.96 -14.42 -14.31
CA SER A 557 28.53 -14.40 -14.67
C SER A 557 27.85 -15.77 -14.81
N THR A 558 28.47 -16.88 -14.39
CA THR A 558 28.10 -18.20 -14.96
C THR A 558 27.41 -19.18 -14.02
N GLU A 559 27.41 -18.99 -12.69
CA GLU A 559 26.81 -19.99 -11.80
C GLU A 559 25.78 -19.40 -10.83
N ILE A 560 24.55 -19.87 -10.98
CA ILE A 560 23.48 -19.71 -10.00
C ILE A 560 23.94 -20.31 -8.66
N PRO A 561 23.93 -19.56 -7.54
CA PRO A 561 24.26 -20.11 -6.24
C PRO A 561 23.30 -21.25 -5.85
N LYS A 562 23.85 -22.39 -5.41
CA LYS A 562 23.08 -23.60 -5.04
C LYS A 562 22.32 -23.47 -3.71
N ASN A 563 22.82 -22.68 -2.77
CA ASN A 563 22.14 -22.34 -1.52
C ASN A 563 21.59 -20.92 -1.63
N ARG A 564 20.27 -20.80 -1.73
CA ARG A 564 19.59 -19.49 -1.81
C ARG A 564 18.63 -19.36 -0.64
N SER A 565 18.69 -18.22 0.04
CA SER A 565 17.63 -17.79 0.96
C SER A 565 16.53 -17.08 0.15
N PRO A 566 15.25 -17.20 0.56
CA PRO A 566 14.19 -16.35 0.03
C PRO A 566 14.55 -14.86 0.11
N PHE A 567 14.03 -14.08 -0.84
CA PHE A 567 14.20 -12.63 -0.86
C PHE A 567 13.21 -11.97 0.11
N GLN A 568 13.60 -10.83 0.69
CA GLN A 568 12.71 -10.01 1.53
C GLN A 568 12.10 -8.84 0.76
N ASP A 569 12.86 -8.24 -0.14
CA ASP A 569 12.45 -7.07 -0.91
C ASP A 569 12.49 -7.38 -2.41
N ALA A 570 11.49 -6.90 -3.16
CA ALA A 570 11.43 -6.96 -4.61
C ALA A 570 11.08 -5.62 -5.26
N PHE A 571 11.73 -5.34 -6.38
CA PHE A 571 11.36 -4.32 -7.35
C PHE A 571 10.83 -5.02 -8.59
N VAL A 572 9.65 -4.63 -9.05
CA VAL A 572 9.02 -5.19 -10.25
C VAL A 572 8.91 -4.09 -11.29
N PHE A 573 9.49 -4.31 -12.46
CA PHE A 573 9.45 -3.37 -13.57
C PHE A 573 8.86 -4.02 -14.83
N ILE A 574 7.81 -3.41 -15.37
CA ILE A 574 7.12 -3.91 -16.57
C ILE A 574 7.45 -3.01 -17.76
N ILE A 575 8.21 -3.56 -18.71
CA ILE A 575 8.49 -2.92 -19.99
C ILE A 575 7.22 -2.91 -20.83
N GLY A 576 6.84 -1.72 -21.28
CA GLY A 576 5.66 -1.50 -22.09
C GLY A 576 4.43 -0.99 -21.33
N GLY A 577 4.46 -0.97 -20.00
CA GLY A 577 3.45 -0.30 -19.17
C GLY A 577 2.96 -1.13 -17.98
N GLY A 578 2.94 -0.52 -16.80
CA GLY A 578 2.31 -1.07 -15.60
C GLY A 578 0.89 -0.51 -15.40
N ASN A 579 0.10 -1.18 -14.58
CA ASN A 579 -1.27 -0.77 -14.24
C ASN A 579 -1.50 -0.70 -12.72
N TYR A 580 -2.39 0.18 -12.28
CA TYR A 580 -2.74 0.34 -10.85
C TYR A 580 -3.35 -0.91 -10.21
N ILE A 581 -4.04 -1.77 -10.97
CA ILE A 581 -4.57 -3.05 -10.48
C ILE A 581 -3.40 -4.00 -10.14
N GLU A 582 -2.39 -4.07 -11.01
CA GLU A 582 -1.21 -4.91 -10.79
C GLU A 582 -0.42 -4.42 -9.57
N TYR A 583 -0.23 -3.10 -9.49
CA TYR A 583 0.37 -2.47 -8.32
C TYR A 583 -0.42 -2.80 -7.04
N GLN A 584 -1.75 -2.60 -7.03
CA GLN A 584 -2.56 -2.90 -5.85
C GLN A 584 -2.53 -4.39 -5.47
N ASN A 585 -2.47 -5.29 -6.46
CA ASN A 585 -2.36 -6.73 -6.20
C ASN A 585 -1.00 -7.10 -5.59
N LEU A 586 0.08 -6.44 -5.99
CA LEU A 586 1.41 -6.57 -5.36
C LEU A 586 1.43 -5.98 -3.95
N VAL A 587 0.78 -4.84 -3.71
CA VAL A 587 0.64 -4.24 -2.38
C VAL A 587 -0.13 -5.18 -1.44
N ASP A 588 -1.22 -5.76 -1.93
CA ASP A 588 -2.01 -6.74 -1.18
C ASP A 588 -1.22 -8.02 -0.89
N TYR A 589 -0.40 -8.47 -1.84
CA TYR A 589 0.53 -9.58 -1.65
C TYR A 589 1.58 -9.27 -0.58
N ALA A 590 2.20 -8.08 -0.62
CA ALA A 590 3.19 -7.66 0.35
C ALA A 590 2.61 -7.48 1.77
N LYS A 591 1.32 -7.11 1.88
CA LYS A 591 0.59 -7.03 3.15
C LYS A 591 0.13 -8.40 3.69
N LEU A 592 0.11 -9.44 2.85
CA LEU A 592 -0.30 -10.78 3.26
C LEU A 592 0.80 -11.40 4.13
N LEU A 593 0.62 -11.31 5.45
CA LEU A 593 1.56 -11.92 6.40
C LEU A 593 1.46 -13.45 6.39
N PHE A 594 0.25 -14.00 6.18
CA PHE A 594 -0.01 -15.41 6.41
C PHE A 594 -1.34 -15.86 5.77
N ARG A 595 -1.38 -17.04 5.14
CA ARG A 595 -2.62 -17.67 4.61
C ARG A 595 -2.79 -19.08 5.17
N LEU A 596 -3.94 -19.33 5.78
CA LEU A 596 -4.36 -20.65 6.27
C LEU A 596 -5.48 -21.21 5.39
N GLU A 597 -5.15 -22.10 4.46
CA GLU A 597 -6.17 -22.80 3.69
C GLU A 597 -6.70 -24.00 4.49
N GLN A 598 -7.85 -23.80 5.13
CA GLN A 598 -8.62 -24.81 5.89
C GLN A 598 -7.77 -25.76 6.75
N PRO A 599 -6.89 -25.25 7.64
CA PRO A 599 -6.03 -26.12 8.45
C PRO A 599 -6.79 -27.05 9.39
N HIS A 600 -8.02 -26.67 9.78
CA HIS A 600 -8.87 -27.36 10.75
C HIS A 600 -10.24 -27.80 10.19
N GLY A 601 -10.36 -27.89 8.85
CA GLY A 601 -11.62 -28.26 8.19
C GLY A 601 -12.66 -27.12 8.14
N THR A 602 -13.93 -27.47 7.94
CA THR A 602 -15.06 -26.52 7.86
C THR A 602 -15.62 -26.23 9.24
N GLY A 603 -15.45 -25.01 9.75
CA GLY A 603 -15.98 -24.60 11.05
C GLY A 603 -15.40 -23.27 11.51
N GLU A 604 -15.75 -22.86 12.72
CA GLU A 604 -15.12 -21.71 13.39
C GLU A 604 -13.66 -22.03 13.74
N ILE A 605 -12.79 -21.03 13.56
CA ILE A 605 -11.37 -21.12 13.84
C ILE A 605 -11.06 -20.12 14.95
N TYR A 606 -10.39 -20.59 16.00
CA TYR A 606 -9.81 -19.70 17.00
C TYR A 606 -8.33 -19.52 16.71
N ILE A 607 -7.85 -18.28 16.84
CA ILE A 607 -6.47 -17.90 16.56
C ILE A 607 -5.92 -17.01 17.67
N ALA A 608 -4.64 -17.16 18.01
CA ALA A 608 -3.93 -16.22 18.86
C ALA A 608 -2.46 -16.11 18.45
N TRP A 609 -2.02 -14.87 18.21
CA TRP A 609 -0.60 -14.55 18.04
C TRP A 609 0.12 -14.60 19.38
N GLN A 610 1.35 -15.10 19.36
CA GLN A 610 2.27 -15.02 20.49
C GLN A 610 2.43 -13.56 20.92
N LYS A 611 2.16 -13.28 22.21
CA LYS A 611 2.37 -11.94 22.79
C LYS A 611 3.87 -11.60 22.80
N GLY A 612 4.21 -10.32 22.72
CA GLY A 612 5.61 -9.88 22.66
C GLY A 612 6.25 -10.14 21.29
N SER A 613 6.95 -11.28 21.13
CA SER A 613 7.83 -11.53 19.98
C SER A 613 7.11 -11.81 18.65
N GLY A 614 5.84 -12.25 18.69
CA GLY A 614 5.04 -12.50 17.49
C GLY A 614 5.59 -13.58 16.55
N ASN A 615 6.44 -14.48 17.04
CA ASN A 615 7.07 -15.49 16.19
C ASN A 615 6.15 -16.65 15.83
N TYR A 616 5.19 -16.96 16.71
CA TYR A 616 4.25 -18.06 16.54
C TYR A 616 2.79 -17.59 16.44
N LEU A 617 2.04 -18.28 15.60
CA LEU A 617 0.58 -18.20 15.49
C LEU A 617 -0.02 -19.54 15.93
N ALA A 618 -0.83 -19.52 16.98
CA ALA A 618 -1.60 -20.68 17.41
C ALA A 618 -2.99 -20.66 16.79
N THR A 619 -3.43 -21.79 16.26
CA THR A 619 -4.76 -21.95 15.66
C THR A 619 -5.41 -23.27 16.07
N THR A 620 -6.73 -23.28 16.19
CA THR A 620 -7.51 -24.50 16.41
C THR A 620 -8.85 -24.43 15.69
N GLY A 621 -9.50 -25.57 15.49
CA GLY A 621 -10.88 -25.65 15.03
C GLY A 621 -11.54 -26.95 15.48
N VAL A 622 -12.28 -27.58 14.56
CA VAL A 622 -13.11 -28.76 14.87
C VAL A 622 -12.38 -30.10 14.72
N ASP A 623 -11.09 -30.08 14.38
CA ASP A 623 -10.28 -31.26 14.06
C ASP A 623 -9.49 -31.83 15.26
N TYR A 624 -9.78 -31.36 16.48
CA TYR A 624 -9.09 -31.77 17.72
C TYR A 624 -7.59 -31.46 17.73
N MET A 625 -7.14 -30.47 16.97
CA MET A 625 -5.74 -30.08 16.89
C MET A 625 -5.54 -28.61 17.24
N VAL A 626 -4.43 -28.29 17.90
CA VAL A 626 -3.87 -26.94 17.91
C VAL A 626 -2.63 -26.96 17.03
N ASN A 627 -2.67 -26.20 15.94
CA ASN A 627 -1.53 -26.05 15.03
C ASN A 627 -0.78 -24.78 15.40
N LEU A 628 0.54 -24.91 15.57
CA LEU A 628 1.45 -23.79 15.80
C LEU A 628 2.24 -23.54 14.53
N PHE A 629 2.08 -22.34 14.00
CA PHE A 629 2.78 -21.89 12.81
C PHE A 629 3.83 -20.87 13.17
N ASP A 630 4.93 -20.83 12.43
CA ASP A 630 5.83 -19.67 12.47
C ASP A 630 5.29 -18.50 11.63
N ARG A 631 5.97 -17.36 11.74
CA ARG A 631 5.72 -16.15 10.94
C ARG A 631 5.78 -16.35 9.41
N TYR A 632 6.23 -17.50 8.90
CA TYR A 632 6.45 -17.77 7.47
C TYR A 632 5.41 -18.70 6.86
N GLY A 633 4.39 -19.15 7.58
CA GLY A 633 3.45 -20.15 7.02
C GLY A 633 3.67 -21.56 7.53
N GLN A 634 4.82 -21.85 8.15
CA GLN A 634 5.25 -23.22 8.35
C GLN A 634 4.79 -23.76 9.69
N ILE A 635 4.25 -24.98 9.68
CA ILE A 635 3.83 -25.67 10.89
C ILE A 635 5.07 -26.09 11.66
N LYS A 636 5.19 -25.60 12.90
CA LYS A 636 6.23 -25.98 13.86
C LYS A 636 5.79 -27.11 14.76
N ASP A 637 4.53 -27.11 15.19
CA ASP A 637 3.98 -28.21 15.99
C ASP A 637 2.50 -28.43 15.69
N ARG A 638 2.05 -29.66 15.87
CA ARG A 638 0.64 -30.07 15.83
C ARG A 638 0.30 -30.79 17.12
N ILE A 639 -0.42 -30.09 17.99
CA ILE A 639 -0.80 -30.59 19.29
C ILE A 639 -2.17 -31.25 19.17
N ARG A 640 -2.18 -32.59 19.15
CA ARG A 640 -3.41 -33.36 19.24
C ARG A 640 -4.03 -33.26 20.62
N LEU A 641 -5.27 -32.83 20.68
CA LEU A 641 -6.07 -32.73 21.89
C LEU A 641 -6.92 -33.99 22.09
N PRO A 642 -7.20 -34.37 23.35
CA PRO A 642 -8.07 -35.50 23.68
C PRO A 642 -9.57 -35.18 23.52
N GLY A 643 -9.94 -33.91 23.30
CA GLY A 643 -11.29 -33.43 23.06
C GLY A 643 -11.28 -32.10 22.31
N LEU A 644 -12.45 -31.56 21.97
CA LEU A 644 -12.52 -30.26 21.26
C LEU A 644 -11.83 -29.18 22.11
N CYS A 645 -11.07 -28.31 21.46
CA CYS A 645 -10.44 -27.17 22.13
C CYS A 645 -11.53 -26.25 22.67
N SER A 646 -11.49 -25.96 23.97
CA SER A 646 -12.40 -25.01 24.60
C SER A 646 -11.79 -23.61 24.73
N GLY A 647 -10.47 -23.49 24.57
CA GLY A 647 -9.74 -22.22 24.58
C GLY A 647 -8.24 -22.42 24.66
N PHE A 648 -7.48 -21.41 24.22
CA PHE A 648 -6.05 -21.34 24.45
C PHE A 648 -5.62 -19.87 24.58
N GLU A 649 -4.57 -19.61 25.37
CA GLU A 649 -4.05 -18.26 25.56
C GLU A 649 -2.54 -18.27 25.84
N TRP A 650 -1.85 -17.28 25.28
CA TRP A 650 -0.46 -16.98 25.60
C TRP A 650 -0.35 -16.20 26.92
N ASP A 651 0.68 -16.52 27.70
CA ASP A 651 1.10 -15.71 28.84
C ASP A 651 1.54 -14.31 28.42
N ASN A 652 1.78 -13.42 29.39
CA ASN A 652 2.04 -12.01 29.12
C ASN A 652 3.30 -11.79 28.29
N GLU A 653 4.35 -12.57 28.56
CA GLU A 653 5.63 -12.50 27.85
C GLU A 653 5.62 -13.26 26.51
N GLY A 654 4.64 -14.15 26.31
CA GLY A 654 4.50 -14.99 25.11
C GLY A 654 5.39 -16.24 25.12
N ASP A 655 5.97 -16.62 26.25
CA ASP A 655 6.82 -17.80 26.38
C ASP A 655 5.99 -19.09 26.51
N LEU A 656 4.80 -19.00 27.09
CA LEU A 656 3.96 -20.16 27.42
C LEU A 656 2.58 -20.03 26.79
N LEU A 657 2.15 -21.09 26.11
CA LEU A 657 0.79 -21.24 25.58
C LEU A 657 0.02 -22.26 26.41
N GLY A 658 -1.02 -21.81 27.09
CA GLY A 658 -1.97 -22.68 27.79
C GLY A 658 -3.10 -23.09 26.86
N ILE A 659 -3.44 -24.38 26.86
CA ILE A 659 -4.47 -24.97 26.00
C ILE A 659 -5.41 -25.83 26.84
N ILE A 660 -6.71 -25.59 26.74
CA ILE A 660 -7.77 -26.39 27.37
C ILE A 660 -8.65 -27.07 26.33
N SER A 661 -9.17 -28.23 26.72
CA SER A 661 -10.09 -29.02 25.92
C SER A 661 -11.28 -29.45 26.77
N GLN A 662 -12.22 -30.19 26.17
CA GLN A 662 -13.35 -30.81 26.88
C GLN A 662 -12.93 -31.87 27.95
N THR A 663 -11.65 -32.05 28.21
CA THR A 663 -11.09 -32.95 29.22
C THR A 663 -10.47 -32.17 30.39
N PRO A 664 -10.33 -32.76 31.58
CA PRO A 664 -9.74 -32.09 32.76
C PRO A 664 -8.21 -31.90 32.66
N GLN A 665 -7.63 -32.01 31.47
CA GLN A 665 -6.20 -31.82 31.22
C GLN A 665 -5.97 -30.46 30.57
N VAL A 666 -4.94 -29.76 31.05
CA VAL A 666 -4.41 -28.55 30.42
C VAL A 666 -3.06 -28.89 29.82
N ILE A 667 -2.83 -28.43 28.60
CA ILE A 667 -1.54 -28.55 27.93
C ILE A 667 -0.87 -27.19 28.01
N ILE A 668 0.36 -27.15 28.51
CA ILE A 668 1.23 -25.96 28.44
C ILE A 668 2.31 -26.25 27.41
N TRP A 669 2.42 -25.40 26.40
CA TRP A 669 3.46 -25.47 25.38
C TRP A 669 4.44 -24.32 25.55
N ASP A 670 5.73 -24.62 25.55
CA ASP A 670 6.83 -23.68 25.75
C ASP A 670 7.44 -23.29 24.40
N ALA A 671 7.44 -21.99 24.11
CA ALA A 671 7.91 -21.40 22.85
C ALA A 671 9.43 -21.46 22.66
N ASN A 672 10.17 -21.45 23.75
CA ASN A 672 11.62 -21.44 23.76
C ASN A 672 12.18 -22.85 23.59
N THR A 673 11.54 -23.85 24.21
CA THR A 673 11.98 -25.25 24.15
C THR A 673 11.22 -26.10 23.14
N MET A 674 10.10 -25.60 22.60
CA MET A 674 9.15 -26.33 21.75
C MET A 674 8.65 -27.65 22.38
N LYS A 675 8.58 -27.69 23.71
CA LYS A 675 8.08 -28.86 24.44
C LYS A 675 6.71 -28.57 25.03
N LYS A 676 5.89 -29.61 25.10
CA LYS A 676 4.60 -29.56 25.80
C LYS A 676 4.63 -30.39 27.07
N ILE A 677 3.97 -29.88 28.09
CA ILE A 677 3.66 -30.59 29.33
C ILE A 677 2.14 -30.67 29.47
N THR A 678 1.66 -31.78 30.04
CA THR A 678 0.24 -31.95 30.35
C THR A 678 0.09 -31.94 31.86
N ILE A 679 -0.78 -31.06 32.35
CA ILE A 679 -1.11 -30.93 33.76
C ILE A 679 -2.58 -31.29 33.96
N ASP A 680 -2.89 -31.97 35.06
CA ASP A 680 -4.26 -32.24 35.47
C ASP A 680 -4.76 -31.07 36.33
N VAL A 681 -5.94 -30.53 36.00
CA VAL A 681 -6.57 -29.41 36.72
C VAL A 681 -6.80 -29.77 38.21
N GLY A 682 -6.88 -31.06 38.53
CA GLY A 682 -7.10 -31.59 39.88
C GLY A 682 -8.56 -31.92 40.16
N PHE A 683 -9.44 -31.76 39.17
CA PHE A 683 -10.88 -32.00 39.24
C PHE A 683 -11.33 -32.81 38.03
N LYS A 684 -12.48 -33.48 38.13
CA LYS A 684 -13.11 -34.15 36.98
C LYS A 684 -13.91 -33.19 36.08
N ASP A 685 -13.95 -31.91 36.44
CA ASP A 685 -14.75 -30.90 35.77
C ASP A 685 -14.06 -30.38 34.52
N THR A 686 -14.84 -30.00 33.51
CA THR A 686 -14.30 -29.46 32.27
C THR A 686 -13.80 -28.03 32.50
N PRO A 687 -12.56 -27.70 32.09
CA PRO A 687 -12.05 -26.34 32.15
C PRO A 687 -12.78 -25.43 31.16
N THR A 688 -13.11 -24.21 31.58
CA THR A 688 -13.95 -23.27 30.84
C THR A 688 -13.25 -21.97 30.48
N CYS A 689 -12.21 -21.57 31.22
CA CYS A 689 -11.41 -20.40 30.92
C CYS A 689 -9.97 -20.57 31.41
N LEU A 690 -9.04 -19.90 30.71
CA LEU A 690 -7.63 -19.76 31.05
C LEU A 690 -7.33 -18.28 31.23
N ILE A 691 -6.61 -17.92 32.29
CA ILE A 691 -6.28 -16.53 32.57
C ILE A 691 -4.88 -16.46 33.16
N TRP A 692 -3.93 -15.94 32.37
CA TRP A 692 -2.55 -15.75 32.80
C TRP A 692 -2.38 -14.50 33.67
N ALA A 693 -1.60 -14.62 34.74
CA ALA A 693 -1.17 -13.45 35.52
C ALA A 693 -0.27 -12.54 34.66
N LYS A 694 -0.35 -11.23 34.92
CA LYS A 694 0.35 -10.23 34.11
C LYS A 694 1.87 -10.23 34.33
N ASN A 695 2.29 -10.48 35.56
CA ASN A 695 3.68 -10.28 35.99
C ASN A 695 4.39 -11.59 36.38
N LEU A 696 3.68 -12.71 36.40
CA LEU A 696 4.17 -13.99 36.88
C LEU A 696 3.68 -15.11 35.96
N PRO A 697 4.43 -16.20 35.78
CA PRO A 697 4.01 -17.35 34.96
C PRO A 697 3.04 -18.24 35.76
N VAL A 698 1.95 -17.63 36.23
CA VAL A 698 0.88 -18.25 37.00
C VAL A 698 -0.39 -18.25 36.18
N LEU A 699 -1.00 -19.41 36.06
CA LEU A 699 -2.21 -19.65 35.29
C LEU A 699 -3.39 -19.95 36.21
N ALA A 700 -4.48 -19.19 36.07
CA ALA A 700 -5.75 -19.52 36.67
C ALA A 700 -6.63 -20.28 35.68
N ILE A 701 -7.18 -21.41 36.13
CA ILE A 701 -8.05 -22.28 35.32
C ILE A 701 -9.41 -22.35 36.01
N GLY A 702 -10.43 -21.81 35.36
CA GLY A 702 -11.82 -21.92 35.82
C GLY A 702 -12.50 -23.17 35.24
N THR A 703 -13.50 -23.69 35.95
CA THR A 703 -14.22 -24.92 35.55
C THR A 703 -15.73 -24.71 35.42
N SER A 704 -16.39 -25.68 34.77
CA SER A 704 -17.85 -25.71 34.57
C SER A 704 -18.67 -25.84 35.86
N ARG A 705 -18.05 -26.19 36.99
CA ARG A 705 -18.72 -26.31 38.31
C ARG A 705 -18.29 -25.26 39.32
N GLY A 706 -17.60 -24.20 38.88
CA GLY A 706 -17.21 -23.12 39.78
C GLY A 706 -15.97 -23.38 40.61
N ASN A 707 -15.21 -24.44 40.32
CA ASN A 707 -13.91 -24.70 40.91
C ASN A 707 -12.82 -23.95 40.13
N VAL A 708 -11.74 -23.58 40.82
CA VAL A 708 -10.58 -22.88 40.27
C VAL A 708 -9.32 -23.69 40.57
N SER A 709 -8.41 -23.80 39.61
CA SER A 709 -7.07 -24.35 39.84
C SER A 709 -6.04 -23.30 39.50
N ILE A 710 -5.16 -22.97 40.44
CA ILE A 710 -4.03 -22.09 40.21
C ILE A 710 -2.79 -22.96 39.96
N TYR A 711 -2.11 -22.71 38.85
CA TYR A 711 -0.89 -23.41 38.48
C TYR A 711 0.26 -22.40 38.35
N ASP A 712 1.30 -22.59 39.15
CA ASP A 712 2.56 -21.84 39.04
C ASP A 712 3.55 -22.68 38.22
N HIS A 713 3.94 -22.17 37.05
CA HIS A 713 4.82 -22.88 36.14
C HIS A 713 6.24 -23.02 36.69
N ASN A 714 6.76 -21.98 37.37
CA ASN A 714 8.15 -21.98 37.87
C ASN A 714 8.35 -23.05 38.95
N SER A 715 7.40 -23.17 39.87
CA SER A 715 7.48 -24.16 40.96
C SER A 715 6.80 -25.50 40.62
N SER A 716 6.09 -25.57 39.49
CA SER A 716 5.16 -26.67 39.16
C SER A 716 4.14 -26.96 40.27
N LYS A 717 3.87 -25.97 41.14
CA LYS A 717 2.90 -26.09 42.23
C LYS A 717 1.50 -25.85 41.69
N ARG A 718 0.55 -26.68 42.14
CA ARG A 718 -0.87 -26.56 41.82
C ARG A 718 -1.69 -26.38 43.09
N ILE A 719 -2.59 -25.40 43.09
CA ILE A 719 -3.49 -25.08 44.21
C ILE A 719 -4.94 -25.27 43.73
N PRO A 720 -5.61 -26.38 44.06
CA PRO A 720 -7.02 -26.59 43.77
C PRO A 720 -7.89 -25.83 44.78
N VAL A 721 -8.80 -24.98 44.29
CA VAL A 721 -9.78 -24.24 45.09
C VAL A 721 -11.20 -24.69 44.72
N ILE A 722 -11.85 -25.37 45.65
CA ILE A 722 -13.18 -25.96 45.48
C ILE A 722 -14.27 -24.96 45.90
N GLY A 723 -15.34 -24.88 45.12
CA GLY A 723 -16.54 -24.12 45.47
C GLY A 723 -16.34 -22.61 45.47
N LYS A 724 -15.40 -22.09 44.66
CA LYS A 724 -15.17 -20.66 44.50
C LYS A 724 -16.44 -19.94 44.01
N HIS A 725 -17.12 -20.58 43.06
CA HIS A 725 -18.42 -20.20 42.54
C HIS A 725 -19.37 -21.41 42.58
N THR A 726 -20.67 -21.17 42.54
CA THR A 726 -21.70 -22.23 42.58
C THR A 726 -22.08 -22.76 41.19
N LYS A 727 -21.65 -22.05 40.14
CA LYS A 727 -21.87 -22.39 38.73
C LYS A 727 -20.60 -22.17 37.92
N ARG A 728 -20.68 -22.40 36.60
CA ARG A 728 -19.60 -22.24 35.64
C ARG A 728 -18.95 -20.87 35.72
N ILE A 729 -17.61 -20.87 35.72
CA ILE A 729 -16.80 -19.66 35.56
C ILE A 729 -16.73 -19.34 34.07
N THR A 730 -17.12 -18.13 33.71
CA THR A 730 -17.26 -17.68 32.32
C THR A 730 -16.07 -16.86 31.86
N CYS A 731 -15.53 -16.01 32.73
CA CYS A 731 -14.49 -15.05 32.40
C CYS A 731 -13.68 -14.67 33.65
N GLY A 732 -12.57 -13.97 33.43
CA GLY A 732 -11.81 -13.35 34.50
C GLY A 732 -10.57 -12.62 34.01
N ALA A 733 -9.91 -11.92 34.92
CA ALA A 733 -8.72 -11.13 34.63
C ALA A 733 -7.80 -11.02 35.84
N TRP A 734 -6.51 -10.81 35.58
CA TRP A 734 -5.53 -10.40 36.58
C TRP A 734 -5.23 -8.90 36.48
N ASN A 735 -4.95 -8.27 37.61
CA ASN A 735 -4.35 -6.93 37.64
C ASN A 735 -2.81 -7.00 37.84
N ASN A 736 -2.16 -5.83 37.89
CA ASN A 736 -0.71 -5.75 38.10
C ASN A 736 -0.30 -6.07 39.55
N ASP A 737 -1.23 -6.00 40.51
CA ASP A 737 -1.00 -6.35 41.92
C ASP A 737 -1.28 -7.84 42.23
N ASN A 738 -1.40 -8.69 41.21
CA ASN A 738 -1.71 -10.11 41.33
C ASN A 738 -3.05 -10.41 42.05
N LEU A 739 -4.05 -9.57 41.82
CA LEU A 739 -5.45 -9.83 42.15
C LEU A 739 -6.14 -10.49 40.96
N LEU A 740 -6.87 -11.56 41.23
CA LEU A 740 -7.65 -12.31 40.26
C LEU A 740 -9.13 -11.99 40.43
N ALA A 741 -9.76 -11.46 39.38
CA ALA A 741 -11.20 -11.32 39.29
C ALA A 741 -11.78 -12.44 38.42
N LEU A 742 -12.83 -13.12 38.91
CA LEU A 742 -13.53 -14.19 38.19
C LEU A 742 -15.02 -13.91 38.14
N GLY A 743 -15.63 -14.03 36.97
CA GLY A 743 -17.07 -13.94 36.74
C GLY A 743 -17.69 -15.33 36.52
N SER A 744 -18.92 -15.51 37.01
CA SER A 744 -19.63 -16.80 36.97
C SER A 744 -21.12 -16.66 36.61
N GLU A 745 -21.69 -17.71 36.02
CA GLU A 745 -23.13 -17.85 35.73
C GLU A 745 -24.00 -17.81 37.00
N ASP A 746 -23.41 -17.87 38.19
CA ASP A 746 -24.11 -17.63 39.46
C ASP A 746 -24.39 -16.13 39.71
N LYS A 747 -24.07 -15.28 38.74
CA LYS A 747 -24.23 -13.82 38.78
C LYS A 747 -23.41 -13.20 39.90
N THR A 748 -22.22 -13.73 40.15
CA THR A 748 -21.26 -13.13 41.07
C THR A 748 -19.89 -12.94 40.43
N ILE A 749 -19.17 -11.94 40.92
CA ILE A 749 -17.75 -11.74 40.68
C ILE A 749 -17.02 -12.01 41.99
N SER A 750 -15.98 -12.83 41.96
CA SER A 750 -15.04 -12.95 43.06
C SER A 750 -13.73 -12.24 42.74
N ILE A 751 -13.20 -11.49 43.72
CA ILE A 751 -11.86 -10.91 43.68
C ILE A 751 -11.02 -11.66 44.70
N SER A 752 -9.86 -12.14 44.27
CA SER A 752 -9.03 -13.07 45.02
C SER A 752 -7.56 -12.66 44.99
N ASN A 753 -6.77 -13.13 45.96
CA ASN A 753 -5.32 -13.04 45.87
C ASN A 753 -4.76 -14.09 44.88
N ILE A 754 -3.43 -14.15 44.76
CA ILE A 754 -2.74 -15.08 43.85
C ILE A 754 -2.94 -16.57 44.20
N GLU A 755 -3.22 -16.90 45.45
CA GLU A 755 -3.53 -18.26 45.91
C GLU A 755 -5.01 -18.61 45.76
N ALA A 756 -5.79 -17.71 45.15
CA ALA A 756 -7.23 -17.76 44.98
C ALA A 756 -8.04 -17.77 46.29
N ASP A 757 -7.51 -17.17 47.36
CA ASP A 757 -8.31 -16.81 48.54
C ASP A 757 -9.23 -15.64 48.23
N THR A 758 -10.50 -15.76 48.59
CA THR A 758 -11.51 -14.74 48.31
C THR A 758 -11.31 -13.50 49.19
N LEU A 759 -11.07 -12.35 48.57
CA LEU A 759 -11.02 -11.05 49.23
C LEU A 759 -12.38 -10.36 49.20
N ARG A 760 -13.07 -10.42 48.06
CA ARG A 760 -14.39 -9.81 47.87
C ARG A 760 -15.27 -10.65 46.95
N VAL A 761 -16.57 -10.64 47.19
CA VAL A 761 -17.60 -11.20 46.31
C VAL A 761 -18.65 -10.13 46.04
N ILE A 762 -19.02 -9.95 44.79
CA ILE A 762 -19.96 -8.92 44.35
C ILE A 762 -21.07 -9.61 43.56
N THR A 763 -22.33 -9.36 43.92
CA THR A 763 -23.49 -9.88 43.19
C THR A 763 -23.87 -8.94 42.03
N LEU A 764 -24.13 -9.52 40.87
CA LEU A 764 -24.51 -8.85 39.63
C LEU A 764 -26.00 -9.04 39.33
N ARG A 765 -26.52 -8.18 38.46
CA ARG A 765 -27.91 -8.28 37.96
C ARG A 765 -28.04 -9.31 36.83
N ALA A 766 -26.96 -9.55 36.10
CA ALA A 766 -26.88 -10.45 34.96
C ALA A 766 -25.63 -11.33 35.04
N GLU A 767 -25.53 -12.29 34.13
CA GLU A 767 -24.37 -13.18 34.01
C GLU A 767 -23.21 -12.41 33.35
N PRO A 768 -22.01 -12.40 33.96
CA PRO A 768 -20.87 -11.66 33.44
C PRO A 768 -20.28 -12.37 32.21
N SER A 769 -20.03 -11.60 31.17
CA SER A 769 -19.43 -12.10 29.92
C SER A 769 -17.93 -11.80 29.83
N GLU A 770 -17.51 -10.63 30.31
CA GLU A 770 -16.12 -10.18 30.28
C GLU A 770 -15.77 -9.36 31.53
N VAL A 771 -14.54 -9.50 32.03
CA VAL A 771 -14.05 -8.83 33.23
C VAL A 771 -12.72 -8.16 32.92
N GLN A 772 -12.56 -6.88 33.27
CA GLN A 772 -11.31 -6.16 33.09
C GLN A 772 -11.01 -5.26 34.29
N PHE A 773 -9.74 -5.19 34.68
CA PHE A 773 -9.26 -4.18 35.63
C PHE A 773 -8.92 -2.88 34.91
N SER A 774 -9.35 -1.76 35.50
CA SER A 774 -9.07 -0.40 35.02
C SER A 774 -8.62 0.49 36.18
N GLU A 775 -7.65 1.36 35.93
CA GLU A 775 -7.28 2.42 36.87
C GLU A 775 -8.26 3.59 36.76
N MET A 776 -8.83 4.00 37.88
CA MET A 776 -9.67 5.18 37.93
C MET A 776 -8.78 6.43 37.91
N LYS A 777 -8.93 7.28 36.88
CA LYS A 777 -8.27 8.59 36.84
C LYS A 777 -8.98 9.51 37.83
N VAL A 778 -8.54 9.53 39.09
CA VAL A 778 -9.03 10.47 40.10
C VAL A 778 -8.17 11.73 40.05
N ASP A 779 -8.79 12.91 40.15
CA ASP A 779 -8.08 14.20 40.31
C ASP A 779 -7.01 14.07 41.40
N GLU A 780 -5.81 14.63 41.15
CA GLU A 780 -4.54 14.45 41.90
C GLU A 780 -4.57 14.87 43.39
N ARG A 781 -5.74 15.02 44.02
CA ARG A 781 -5.89 15.50 45.40
C ARG A 781 -6.39 14.45 46.40
N LEU A 782 -6.61 13.20 45.98
CA LEU A 782 -6.95 12.10 46.89
C LEU A 782 -5.98 10.93 46.70
N ASN A 783 -5.39 10.49 47.80
CA ASN A 783 -4.33 9.47 47.87
C ASN A 783 -4.65 8.18 47.09
N ALA A 784 -3.63 7.72 46.34
CA ALA A 784 -3.30 6.36 45.89
C ALA A 784 -4.40 5.27 45.77
N GLY A 785 -4.58 4.76 44.54
CA GLY A 785 -4.64 3.31 44.30
C GLY A 785 -5.98 2.59 44.45
N GLN A 786 -7.11 3.15 43.99
CA GLN A 786 -8.35 2.36 43.86
C GLN A 786 -8.39 1.63 42.52
N ASN A 787 -8.14 0.32 42.56
CA ASN A 787 -8.37 -0.58 41.42
C ASN A 787 -9.88 -0.79 41.21
N THR A 788 -10.37 -0.46 40.02
CA THR A 788 -11.77 -0.68 39.63
C THR A 788 -11.86 -1.90 38.72
N VAL A 789 -12.88 -2.74 38.94
CA VAL A 789 -13.20 -3.86 38.06
C VAL A 789 -14.43 -3.47 37.25
N SER A 790 -14.27 -3.41 35.93
CA SER A 790 -15.36 -3.19 34.98
C SER A 790 -15.82 -4.55 34.43
N VAL A 791 -17.13 -4.75 34.35
CA VAL A 791 -17.74 -6.01 33.90
C VAL A 791 -18.88 -5.71 32.94
N ILE A 792 -18.94 -6.47 31.85
CA ILE A 792 -19.98 -6.39 30.82
C ILE A 792 -21.01 -7.50 31.03
#